data_AF-Q6F1G1-F1
#
_entry.id   AF-Q6F1G1-F1
#
_cell.length_a   1.000
_cell.length_b   1.000
_cell.length_c   1.000
_cell.angle_alpha   90.00
_cell.angle_beta   90.00
_cell.angle_gamma   90.00
#
_symmetry.space_group_name_H-M   'P 1'
#
loop_
_entity.id
_entity.type
_entity.pdbx_description
1 polymer ?
#
loop_
_entity_poly.entity_id
_entity_poly.type
_entity_poly.pdbx_seq_one_letter_code
_entity_poly.pdbx_strand_id
1 'polypeptide(L)'
;MKKRIFNKFQPYLNEFEKEKIALVEEKITGDNERIANDVSVDLIIILESKMMSILEKYDIYCPLDERGAKNLFDKIRSLYIREKKLESEKFTNVNIPKIIYSTFEYIRNWRNNDGGHASEFVINRSFMDTIHLLKCFDIVLSFLINFFDDLDFEINEFDEKGLLSSWNKRGHFIDEILEEDKKLDTTSIKLGKINLSSFVLNSEISFFIPSYQRKYRWESETCLELIENIISKIDQIDDEYFGTIAVTIEESKHNEKIRTIRLIDGQQRVTTSLIIFRAIYDVWNDKKNNSYEETVMDTPLELEKTFKEIGCAEKYKNVTGVKEENEALNFILNSNVSYVERLKTINSFELHNKSLAAKNYNAIHDRIKELNQDELLSFYNRYAYKFLISCVDFNKTPAEEMEIFETLNSKGTELDSFDMIKNFLFNLVDKEIYINNELEITRIFNDYISFNDMKLDEAKTRKVQENFLFGFCEYKMLNFKASDNTLSKNKKSILKHFKKIYEGKQNLSLEEYKKIVSEIGKYVFITKSFISKSYENDTNDILYPIRYNVSNISHKEVSIFILYYFIDLYAKNNWDSYNKTLNYSEKVNLMKDTLFEFERWLIALLQVYGTGQSLTKPILRLFRFLNTFDIDNHSVQSEIPNMIRKWLNLEATDAFAFLNNDQRRLLLENNELKMPNKDLFFENLINKKVQDKNVAMVILKRLESFLINNWEIKRDKNSLEHIMPRTIKKTKWIEYLKENESLTEKDILEKHSVYLDKLGNYMILDKSKENSKISNNDFEEKRKQYILWSNPLAELIFDYNEKKNLNNINKFGFDEIQERTVALAKIISENIYYK
;
A
#
# COMPACT_ATOMS: atom_id res chain seq x y z
N MET A 1 27.01 -45.06 -14.34
CA MET A 1 28.30 -45.04 -13.60
C MET A 1 28.26 -43.87 -12.63
N LYS A 2 28.50 -44.08 -11.33
CA LYS A 2 28.69 -42.96 -10.39
C LYS A 2 29.91 -42.16 -10.87
N LYS A 3 29.71 -40.94 -11.36
CA LYS A 3 30.83 -40.03 -11.68
C LYS A 3 31.50 -39.66 -10.36
N ARG A 4 32.81 -39.92 -10.24
CA ARG A 4 33.62 -39.54 -9.08
C ARG A 4 34.15 -38.14 -9.28
N ILE A 5 33.55 -37.18 -8.58
CA ILE A 5 33.75 -35.73 -8.77
C ILE A 5 35.13 -35.31 -8.24
N PHE A 6 35.67 -36.05 -7.27
CA PHE A 6 36.95 -35.77 -6.64
C PHE A 6 38.07 -36.72 -7.10
N ASN A 7 37.88 -37.42 -8.22
CA ASN A 7 38.84 -38.43 -8.68
C ASN A 7 40.24 -37.85 -8.97
N LYS A 8 40.33 -36.57 -9.35
CA LYS A 8 41.60 -35.88 -9.61
C LYS A 8 42.53 -35.83 -8.39
N PHE A 9 41.98 -35.91 -7.18
CA PHE A 9 42.77 -35.86 -5.95
C PHE A 9 43.29 -37.24 -5.51
N GLN A 10 42.74 -38.34 -6.01
CA GLN A 10 43.05 -39.71 -5.54
C GLN A 10 44.54 -40.07 -5.46
N PRO A 11 45.41 -39.67 -6.41
CA PRO A 11 46.85 -39.97 -6.33
C PRO A 11 47.58 -39.27 -5.17
N TYR A 12 46.99 -38.19 -4.64
CA TYR A 12 47.61 -37.27 -3.69
C TYR A 12 47.07 -37.41 -2.27
N LEU A 13 46.19 -38.36 -2.03
CA LEU A 13 45.52 -38.54 -0.75
C LEU A 13 46.04 -39.79 -0.04
N ASN A 14 46.09 -39.75 1.29
CA ASN A 14 46.34 -40.94 2.09
C ASN A 14 45.08 -41.84 2.17
N GLU A 15 45.22 -43.06 2.68
CA GLU A 15 44.10 -44.02 2.71
C GLU A 15 42.89 -43.51 3.52
N PHE A 16 43.11 -42.77 4.60
CA PHE A 16 42.04 -42.17 5.39
C PHE A 16 41.27 -41.08 4.63
N GLU A 17 42.00 -40.20 3.93
CA GLU A 17 41.42 -39.14 3.09
C GLU A 17 40.63 -39.73 1.92
N LYS A 18 41.12 -40.81 1.30
CA LYS A 18 40.41 -41.53 0.23
C LYS A 18 39.10 -42.11 0.72
N GLU A 19 39.09 -42.75 1.90
CA GLU A 19 37.87 -43.30 2.52
C GLU A 19 36.85 -42.19 2.79
N LYS A 20 37.30 -41.05 3.32
CA LYS A 20 36.42 -39.90 3.60
C LYS A 20 35.87 -39.24 2.33
N ILE A 21 36.66 -39.13 1.27
CA ILE A 21 36.16 -38.65 -0.03
C ILE A 21 35.11 -39.60 -0.59
N ALA A 22 35.32 -40.91 -0.50
CA ALA A 22 34.33 -41.88 -0.96
C ALA A 22 32.99 -41.76 -0.19
N LEU A 23 33.06 -41.52 1.12
CA LEU A 23 31.88 -41.26 1.95
C LEU A 23 31.15 -39.97 1.56
N VAL A 24 31.90 -38.90 1.27
CA VAL A 24 31.33 -37.64 0.77
C VAL A 24 30.64 -37.86 -0.57
N GLU A 25 31.29 -38.55 -1.52
CA GLU A 25 30.70 -38.89 -2.81
C GLU A 25 29.45 -39.77 -2.67
N GLU A 26 29.42 -40.70 -1.70
CA GLU A 26 28.23 -41.50 -1.40
C GLU A 26 27.07 -40.64 -0.88
N LYS A 27 27.33 -39.77 0.10
CA LYS A 27 26.35 -38.86 0.70
C LYS A 27 25.78 -37.87 -0.31
N ILE A 28 26.63 -37.37 -1.21
CA ILE A 28 26.23 -36.54 -2.35
C ILE A 28 25.24 -37.32 -3.21
N THR A 29 25.49 -38.58 -3.54
CA THR A 29 24.60 -39.38 -4.40
C THR A 29 23.31 -39.91 -3.74
N GLY A 30 23.06 -39.60 -2.46
CA GLY A 30 21.86 -40.05 -1.75
C GLY A 30 20.68 -39.08 -1.88
N ASP A 31 19.45 -39.59 -1.88
CA ASP A 31 18.22 -38.78 -1.78
C ASP A 31 18.08 -38.25 -0.33
N ASN A 32 18.71 -37.11 -0.05
CA ASN A 32 18.57 -36.43 1.22
C ASN A 32 18.58 -34.91 1.00
N GLU A 33 17.61 -34.20 1.57
CA GLU A 33 17.56 -32.73 1.44
C GLU A 33 18.66 -32.03 2.26
N ARG A 34 19.38 -32.76 3.15
CA ARG A 34 20.37 -32.22 4.09
C ARG A 34 21.84 -32.50 3.73
N ILE A 35 22.13 -32.77 2.46
CA ILE A 35 23.48 -33.15 1.98
C ILE A 35 24.55 -32.17 2.45
N ALA A 36 24.32 -30.84 2.36
CA ALA A 36 25.31 -29.83 2.75
C ALA A 36 25.81 -29.99 4.20
N ASN A 37 24.87 -30.19 5.14
CA ASN A 37 25.20 -30.39 6.55
C ASN A 37 25.91 -31.73 6.74
N ASP A 38 25.46 -32.77 6.05
CA ASP A 38 25.97 -34.14 6.17
C ASP A 38 27.39 -34.31 5.62
N VAL A 39 27.79 -33.52 4.62
CA VAL A 39 29.12 -33.58 4.02
C VAL A 39 30.10 -32.56 4.60
N SER A 40 29.60 -31.42 5.13
CA SER A 40 30.46 -30.34 5.64
C SER A 40 31.53 -30.83 6.63
N VAL A 41 31.13 -31.63 7.63
CA VAL A 41 32.06 -32.16 8.64
C VAL A 41 33.15 -33.02 8.01
N ASP A 42 32.80 -33.90 7.08
CA ASP A 42 33.78 -34.77 6.42
C ASP A 42 34.75 -33.98 5.53
N LEU A 43 34.27 -32.93 4.83
CA LEU A 43 35.13 -32.04 4.04
C LEU A 43 36.21 -31.36 4.89
N ILE A 44 35.86 -30.88 6.09
CA ILE A 44 36.84 -30.27 6.99
C ILE A 44 37.83 -31.31 7.51
N ILE A 45 37.37 -32.50 7.87
CA ILE A 45 38.24 -33.58 8.36
C ILE A 45 39.29 -33.95 7.30
N ILE A 46 38.90 -33.99 6.02
CA ILE A 46 39.83 -34.23 4.92
C ILE A 46 40.88 -33.11 4.84
N LEU A 47 40.47 -31.84 4.92
CA LEU A 47 41.41 -30.71 4.93
C LEU A 47 42.35 -30.74 6.15
N GLU A 48 41.85 -31.08 7.34
CA GLU A 48 42.64 -31.21 8.57
C GLU A 48 43.73 -32.29 8.41
N SER A 49 43.34 -33.48 7.94
CA SER A 49 44.30 -34.56 7.63
C SER A 49 45.34 -34.10 6.62
N LYS A 50 44.90 -33.41 5.55
CA LYS A 50 45.79 -32.99 4.48
C LYS A 50 46.83 -31.96 4.96
N MET A 51 46.37 -30.95 5.70
CA MET A 51 47.24 -29.94 6.29
C MET A 51 48.21 -30.55 7.30
N MET A 52 47.77 -31.51 8.11
CA MET A 52 48.66 -32.25 9.02
C MET A 52 49.76 -33.00 8.27
N SER A 53 49.40 -33.75 7.23
CA SER A 53 50.38 -34.49 6.41
C SER A 53 51.41 -33.55 5.77
N ILE A 54 50.99 -32.37 5.32
CA ILE A 54 51.88 -31.35 4.78
C ILE A 54 52.82 -30.84 5.88
N LEU A 55 52.28 -30.46 7.05
CA LEU A 55 53.11 -29.93 8.14
C LEU A 55 54.15 -30.96 8.63
N GLU A 56 53.76 -32.24 8.70
CA GLU A 56 54.67 -33.35 9.05
C GLU A 56 55.79 -33.53 8.02
N LYS A 57 55.49 -33.40 6.71
CA LYS A 57 56.51 -33.46 5.63
C LYS A 57 57.57 -32.35 5.75
N TYR A 58 57.24 -31.23 6.37
CA TYR A 58 58.14 -30.09 6.62
C TYR A 58 58.68 -30.05 8.06
N ASP A 59 58.60 -31.16 8.80
CA ASP A 59 59.07 -31.31 10.18
C ASP A 59 58.42 -30.32 11.19
N ILE A 60 57.18 -29.89 10.93
CA ILE A 60 56.43 -29.00 11.82
C ILE A 60 55.50 -29.81 12.73
N TYR A 61 55.91 -29.97 13.99
CA TYR A 61 55.10 -30.66 15.00
C TYR A 61 53.85 -29.87 15.41
N CYS A 62 52.71 -30.57 15.46
CA CYS A 62 51.42 -30.04 15.93
C CYS A 62 50.87 -30.87 17.11
N PRO A 63 50.86 -30.29 18.35
CA PRO A 63 50.23 -30.88 19.53
C PRO A 63 48.75 -31.20 19.29
N LEU A 64 48.20 -32.20 20.00
CA LEU A 64 46.82 -32.69 19.81
C LEU A 64 45.76 -31.58 20.00
N ASP A 65 45.98 -30.67 20.94
CA ASP A 65 45.15 -29.49 21.24
C ASP A 65 45.22 -28.40 20.15
N GLU A 66 46.23 -28.45 19.28
CA GLU A 66 46.39 -27.52 18.15
C GLU A 66 45.93 -28.12 16.80
N ARG A 67 45.38 -29.33 16.77
CA ARG A 67 44.97 -30.01 15.51
C ARG A 67 43.62 -29.57 14.94
N GLY A 68 43.05 -28.47 15.42
CA GLY A 68 41.83 -27.90 14.86
C GLY A 68 42.11 -27.16 13.54
N ALA A 69 41.16 -27.23 12.60
CA ALA A 69 41.25 -26.65 11.26
C ALA A 69 41.86 -25.23 11.22
N LYS A 70 41.42 -24.33 12.11
CA LYS A 70 41.93 -22.95 12.19
C LYS A 70 43.44 -22.91 12.46
N ASN A 71 43.88 -23.61 13.51
CA ASN A 71 45.26 -23.61 13.96
C ASN A 71 46.18 -24.27 12.91
N LEU A 72 45.71 -25.35 12.28
CA LEU A 72 46.42 -26.00 11.18
C LEU A 72 46.57 -25.08 9.98
N PHE A 73 45.51 -24.36 9.60
CA PHE A 73 45.56 -23.44 8.47
C PHE A 73 46.45 -22.22 8.74
N ASP A 74 46.49 -21.70 9.98
CA ASP A 74 47.42 -20.64 10.36
C ASP A 74 48.90 -21.09 10.29
N LYS A 75 49.18 -22.35 10.64
CA LYS A 75 50.52 -22.93 10.44
C LYS A 75 50.85 -23.12 8.95
N ILE A 76 49.91 -23.60 8.14
CA ILE A 76 50.06 -23.70 6.68
C ILE A 76 50.32 -22.33 6.05
N ARG A 77 49.61 -21.29 6.50
CA ARG A 77 49.83 -19.91 6.04
C ARG A 77 51.24 -19.44 6.39
N SER A 78 51.72 -19.75 7.59
CA SER A 78 53.06 -19.39 8.02
C SER A 78 54.13 -20.14 7.20
N LEU A 79 53.91 -21.43 6.93
CA LEU A 79 54.75 -22.25 6.06
C LEU A 79 54.76 -21.71 4.62
N TYR A 80 53.61 -21.40 4.03
CA TYR A 80 53.50 -20.79 2.70
C TYR A 80 54.34 -19.51 2.58
N ILE A 81 54.25 -18.63 3.58
CA ILE A 81 55.02 -17.38 3.61
C ILE A 81 56.53 -17.67 3.68
N ARG A 82 56.94 -18.69 4.45
CA ARG A 82 58.33 -19.12 4.56
C ARG A 82 58.86 -19.61 3.21
N GLU A 83 58.16 -20.54 2.57
CA GLU A 83 58.58 -21.14 1.29
C GLU A 83 58.63 -20.09 0.16
N LYS A 84 57.62 -19.22 0.05
CA LYS A 84 57.62 -18.14 -0.96
C LYS A 84 58.70 -17.08 -0.75
N LYS A 85 59.10 -16.81 0.50
CA LYS A 85 60.24 -15.92 0.80
C LYS A 85 61.57 -16.53 0.39
N LEU A 86 61.70 -17.86 0.48
CA LEU A 86 62.89 -18.58 0.00
C LEU A 86 62.98 -18.57 -1.54
N GLU A 87 61.84 -18.62 -2.23
CA GLU A 87 61.78 -18.53 -3.70
C GLU A 87 62.02 -17.11 -4.27
N SER A 88 61.92 -16.05 -3.46
CA SER A 88 61.95 -14.69 -3.98
C SER A 88 62.67 -13.69 -3.06
N GLU A 89 63.91 -13.33 -3.41
CA GLU A 89 64.78 -12.41 -2.65
C GLU A 89 64.25 -10.96 -2.49
N LYS A 90 63.05 -10.61 -3.00
CA LYS A 90 62.60 -9.21 -3.15
C LYS A 90 61.16 -8.85 -2.75
N PHE A 91 60.30 -9.76 -2.30
CA PHE A 91 58.90 -9.40 -1.97
C PHE A 91 58.67 -9.16 -0.47
N THR A 92 58.27 -7.94 -0.11
CA THR A 92 57.97 -7.51 1.27
C THR A 92 56.55 -7.86 1.72
N ASN A 93 55.67 -8.35 0.84
CA ASN A 93 54.26 -8.60 1.15
C ASN A 93 53.78 -9.96 0.61
N VAL A 94 54.36 -11.04 1.14
CA VAL A 94 53.98 -12.42 0.81
C VAL A 94 52.90 -12.87 1.78
N ASN A 95 51.68 -13.06 1.28
CA ASN A 95 50.57 -13.67 2.02
C ASN A 95 49.91 -14.74 1.14
N ILE A 96 49.24 -15.71 1.77
CA ILE A 96 48.40 -16.67 1.04
C ILE A 96 47.35 -15.91 0.22
N PRO A 97 46.98 -16.36 -1.00
CA PRO A 97 45.98 -15.68 -1.81
C PRO A 97 44.68 -15.45 -1.03
N LYS A 98 44.16 -14.22 -1.07
CA LYS A 98 42.96 -13.82 -0.31
C LYS A 98 41.78 -14.75 -0.57
N ILE A 99 41.63 -15.22 -1.81
CA ILE A 99 40.58 -16.17 -2.20
C ILE A 99 40.66 -17.47 -1.39
N ILE A 100 41.85 -18.08 -1.26
CA ILE A 100 42.04 -19.31 -0.49
C ILE A 100 41.73 -19.09 0.98
N TYR A 101 42.18 -17.96 1.55
CA TYR A 101 41.87 -17.61 2.94
C TYR A 101 40.36 -17.46 3.19
N SER A 102 39.66 -16.67 2.36
CA SER A 102 38.21 -16.49 2.51
C SER A 102 37.43 -17.78 2.27
N THR A 103 37.85 -18.61 1.32
CA THR A 103 37.21 -19.88 0.98
C THR A 103 37.38 -20.90 2.11
N PHE A 104 38.57 -20.98 2.71
CA PHE A 104 38.80 -21.83 3.88
C PHE A 104 37.96 -21.38 5.09
N GLU A 105 37.93 -20.08 5.38
CA GLU A 105 37.11 -19.56 6.49
C GLU A 105 35.62 -19.81 6.28
N TYR A 106 35.12 -19.70 5.04
CA TYR A 106 33.76 -20.09 4.69
C TYR A 106 33.49 -21.55 5.05
N ILE A 107 34.30 -22.48 4.52
CA ILE A 107 34.20 -23.93 4.80
C ILE A 107 34.24 -24.20 6.31
N ARG A 108 35.20 -23.61 7.03
CA ARG A 108 35.37 -23.76 8.47
C ARG A 108 34.15 -23.29 9.28
N ASN A 109 33.48 -22.23 8.86
CA ASN A 109 32.31 -21.70 9.56
C ASN A 109 31.08 -22.62 9.46
N TRP A 110 31.04 -23.55 8.49
CA TRP A 110 30.04 -24.63 8.50
C TRP A 110 30.16 -25.56 9.71
N ARG A 111 31.34 -25.62 10.34
CA ARG A 111 31.59 -26.39 11.57
C ARG A 111 31.44 -25.58 12.86
N ASN A 112 31.46 -24.24 12.79
CA ASN A 112 31.54 -23.34 13.95
C ASN A 112 30.25 -22.55 14.23
N ASN A 113 29.11 -23.25 14.30
CA ASN A 113 28.10 -22.85 15.29
C ASN A 113 28.53 -23.51 16.60
N ASP A 114 29.08 -22.68 17.47
CA ASP A 114 29.79 -22.95 18.72
C ASP A 114 29.45 -24.25 19.48
N GLY A 115 30.53 -24.92 19.91
CA GLY A 115 30.62 -25.94 20.95
C GLY A 115 29.32 -26.43 21.60
N GLY A 116 28.88 -27.61 21.17
CA GLY A 116 27.88 -28.41 21.87
C GLY A 116 26.84 -28.99 20.93
N HIS A 117 27.14 -30.16 20.34
CA HIS A 117 26.24 -30.92 19.47
C HIS A 117 25.72 -30.15 18.23
N ALA A 118 25.43 -30.88 17.15
CA ALA A 118 24.53 -30.37 16.13
C ALA A 118 23.12 -30.31 16.74
N SER A 119 22.84 -29.37 17.65
CA SER A 119 21.55 -29.28 18.33
C SER A 119 20.88 -27.92 18.15
N GLU A 120 19.64 -28.01 17.65
CA GLU A 120 18.47 -27.13 17.88
C GLU A 120 18.10 -26.02 16.89
N PHE A 121 18.95 -25.60 15.96
CA PHE A 121 18.49 -24.76 14.84
C PHE A 121 18.60 -25.49 13.50
N VAL A 122 17.46 -25.96 13.01
CA VAL A 122 17.30 -26.59 11.69
C VAL A 122 17.44 -25.49 10.62
N ILE A 123 18.66 -25.16 10.23
CA ILE A 123 18.90 -24.29 9.08
C ILE A 123 18.76 -25.15 7.82
N ASN A 124 17.64 -25.00 7.11
CA ASN A 124 17.46 -25.59 5.78
C ASN A 124 18.39 -24.87 4.80
N ARG A 125 19.45 -25.57 4.37
CA ARG A 125 20.41 -25.09 3.38
C ARG A 125 19.99 -25.60 2.00
N SER A 126 20.12 -24.74 1.00
CA SER A 126 19.73 -25.06 -0.36
C SER A 126 20.69 -26.07 -0.98
N PHE A 127 20.21 -26.72 -2.03
CA PHE A 127 21.05 -27.55 -2.89
C PHE A 127 22.26 -26.80 -3.47
N MET A 128 22.08 -25.53 -3.83
CA MET A 128 23.16 -24.67 -4.33
C MET A 128 24.23 -24.39 -3.26
N ASP A 129 23.84 -24.28 -1.99
CA ASP A 129 24.80 -24.15 -0.88
C ASP A 129 25.72 -25.38 -0.81
N THR A 130 25.20 -26.57 -1.16
CA THR A 130 25.99 -27.80 -1.25
C THR A 130 27.01 -27.73 -2.40
N ILE A 131 26.59 -27.30 -3.60
CA ILE A 131 27.50 -27.13 -4.75
C ILE A 131 28.61 -26.15 -4.40
N HIS A 132 28.24 -25.01 -3.81
CA HIS A 132 29.18 -23.97 -3.44
C HIS A 132 30.20 -24.48 -2.42
N LEU A 133 29.74 -25.18 -1.38
CA LEU A 133 30.60 -25.82 -0.38
C LEU A 133 31.61 -26.80 -1.01
N LEU A 134 31.17 -27.63 -1.96
CA LEU A 134 32.03 -28.60 -2.66
C LEU A 134 33.06 -27.92 -3.57
N LYS A 135 32.68 -26.85 -4.27
CA LYS A 135 33.60 -26.01 -5.05
C LYS A 135 34.64 -25.35 -4.15
N CYS A 136 34.22 -24.80 -3.02
CA CYS A 136 35.13 -24.21 -2.05
C CYS A 136 36.15 -25.24 -1.57
N PHE A 137 35.70 -26.46 -1.25
CA PHE A 137 36.57 -27.56 -0.87
C PHE A 137 37.57 -27.94 -1.98
N ASP A 138 37.10 -28.08 -3.22
CA ASP A 138 37.95 -28.37 -4.39
C ASP A 138 39.07 -27.33 -4.57
N ILE A 139 38.73 -26.04 -4.41
CA ILE A 139 39.68 -24.92 -4.51
C ILE A 139 40.77 -25.03 -3.44
N VAL A 140 40.38 -25.22 -2.18
CA VAL A 140 41.34 -25.27 -1.07
C VAL A 140 42.23 -26.50 -1.16
N LEU A 141 41.65 -27.67 -1.47
CA LEU A 141 42.41 -28.91 -1.60
C LEU A 141 43.37 -28.88 -2.80
N SER A 142 42.92 -28.35 -3.95
CA SER A 142 43.78 -28.15 -5.12
C SER A 142 44.96 -27.23 -4.81
N PHE A 143 44.75 -26.16 -4.06
CA PHE A 143 45.84 -25.27 -3.63
C PHE A 143 46.84 -25.97 -2.72
N LEU A 144 46.37 -26.74 -1.73
CA LEU A 144 47.25 -27.47 -0.82
C LEU A 144 48.13 -28.47 -1.56
N ILE A 145 47.54 -29.23 -2.50
CA ILE A 145 48.27 -30.24 -3.29
C ILE A 145 49.25 -29.58 -4.25
N ASN A 146 48.79 -28.62 -5.06
CA ASN A 146 49.62 -27.97 -6.07
C ASN A 146 50.85 -27.28 -5.44
N PHE A 147 50.67 -26.62 -4.29
CA PHE A 147 51.75 -25.86 -3.69
C PHE A 147 52.71 -26.70 -2.84
N PHE A 148 52.22 -27.69 -2.08
CA PHE A 148 53.05 -28.40 -1.08
C PHE A 148 53.38 -29.86 -1.42
N ASP A 149 52.62 -30.50 -2.30
CA ASP A 149 52.81 -31.91 -2.61
C ASP A 149 53.42 -32.15 -3.98
N ASP A 150 52.81 -31.58 -5.03
CA ASP A 150 53.22 -31.83 -6.40
C ASP A 150 52.92 -30.61 -7.30
N LEU A 151 53.98 -30.02 -7.84
CA LEU A 151 53.91 -28.87 -8.73
C LEU A 151 53.32 -29.23 -10.11
N ASP A 152 53.35 -30.51 -10.49
CA ASP A 152 52.79 -31.01 -11.75
C ASP A 152 51.27 -31.29 -11.64
N PHE A 153 50.64 -31.02 -10.48
CA PHE A 153 49.20 -31.14 -10.30
C PHE A 153 48.44 -30.13 -11.18
N GLU A 154 47.72 -30.64 -12.19
CA GLU A 154 46.83 -29.83 -13.02
C GLU A 154 45.61 -29.33 -12.23
N ILE A 155 45.54 -28.02 -12.03
CA ILE A 155 44.36 -27.35 -11.47
C ILE A 155 43.27 -27.27 -12.54
N ASN A 156 42.53 -28.37 -12.68
CA ASN A 156 41.36 -28.45 -13.55
C ASN A 156 40.12 -27.88 -12.85
N GLU A 157 39.21 -27.26 -13.62
CA GLU A 157 37.93 -26.75 -13.09
C GLU A 157 37.09 -27.89 -12.47
N PHE A 158 36.32 -27.57 -11.44
CA PHE A 158 35.43 -28.51 -10.77
C PHE A 158 34.34 -29.01 -11.74
N ASP A 159 34.14 -30.33 -11.86
CA ASP A 159 33.16 -30.95 -12.78
C ASP A 159 31.71 -30.77 -12.27
N GLU A 160 31.24 -29.53 -12.30
CA GLU A 160 29.89 -29.15 -11.87
C GLU A 160 28.82 -29.73 -12.78
N LYS A 161 29.07 -29.81 -14.10
CA LYS A 161 28.16 -30.48 -15.06
C LYS A 161 28.02 -31.96 -14.70
N GLY A 162 29.11 -32.62 -14.31
CA GLY A 162 29.13 -33.97 -13.76
C GLY A 162 28.30 -34.09 -12.47
N LEU A 163 28.49 -33.19 -11.51
CA LEU A 163 27.72 -33.15 -10.27
C LEU A 163 26.21 -32.97 -10.52
N LEU A 164 25.82 -31.98 -11.32
CA LEU A 164 24.42 -31.71 -11.68
C LEU A 164 23.79 -32.91 -12.41
N SER A 165 24.53 -33.56 -13.32
CA SER A 165 24.08 -34.78 -13.99
C SER A 165 23.90 -35.96 -13.04
N SER A 166 24.74 -36.07 -12.00
CA SER A 166 24.60 -37.11 -10.97
C SER A 166 23.39 -36.89 -10.05
N TRP A 167 22.91 -35.64 -9.99
CA TRP A 167 21.81 -35.18 -9.14
C TRP A 167 20.49 -34.96 -9.86
N ASN A 168 20.44 -35.17 -11.18
CA ASN A 168 19.25 -34.89 -12.01
C ASN A 168 18.67 -33.46 -11.85
N LYS A 169 19.51 -32.44 -11.57
CA LYS A 169 19.10 -31.03 -11.34
C LYS A 169 19.68 -30.07 -12.40
N ARG A 170 18.97 -28.97 -12.71
CA ARG A 170 19.35 -27.96 -13.76
C ARG A 170 19.91 -26.66 -13.16
N GLY A 171 20.67 -25.89 -13.96
CA GLY A 171 21.32 -24.62 -13.57
C GLY A 171 20.42 -23.37 -13.67
N HIS A 172 20.97 -22.17 -13.44
CA HIS A 172 20.22 -20.90 -13.50
C HIS A 172 19.71 -20.56 -14.90
N PHE A 173 18.47 -20.07 -14.98
CA PHE A 173 17.77 -19.70 -16.22
C PHE A 173 18.53 -18.69 -17.10
N ILE A 174 19.28 -17.77 -16.50
CA ILE A 174 20.08 -16.77 -17.23
C ILE A 174 21.20 -17.43 -18.05
N ASP A 175 21.73 -18.58 -17.63
CA ASP A 175 22.79 -19.29 -18.38
C ASP A 175 22.26 -19.99 -19.63
N GLU A 176 20.98 -20.35 -19.66
CA GLU A 176 20.39 -21.04 -20.79
C GLU A 176 19.97 -20.10 -21.92
N ILE A 177 19.78 -18.81 -21.63
CA ILE A 177 19.41 -17.79 -22.64
C ILE A 177 20.64 -17.12 -23.29
N LEU A 178 21.82 -17.15 -22.64
CA LEU A 178 22.99 -16.36 -23.03
C LEU A 178 24.11 -17.12 -23.77
N GLU A 179 23.85 -18.31 -24.28
CA GLU A 179 24.79 -19.23 -24.97
C GLU A 179 25.76 -20.02 -24.05
N GLU A 180 26.08 -21.24 -24.51
CA GLU A 180 26.62 -22.42 -23.79
C GLU A 180 28.03 -22.28 -23.17
N ASP A 181 28.72 -21.15 -23.34
CA ASP A 181 30.18 -21.07 -23.14
C ASP A 181 30.67 -19.92 -22.23
N LYS A 182 29.85 -19.47 -21.26
CA LYS A 182 30.34 -18.60 -20.18
C LYS A 182 30.04 -19.13 -18.78
N LYS A 183 31.04 -18.95 -17.90
CA LYS A 183 31.08 -19.37 -16.49
C LYS A 183 29.76 -19.09 -15.76
N LEU A 184 29.14 -20.15 -15.23
CA LEU A 184 27.99 -20.08 -14.33
C LEU A 184 28.38 -19.43 -12.99
N ASP A 185 27.80 -18.27 -12.72
CA ASP A 185 27.82 -17.61 -11.41
C ASP A 185 26.75 -18.22 -10.50
N THR A 186 27.13 -18.66 -9.29
CA THR A 186 26.31 -19.46 -8.34
C THR A 186 25.89 -18.65 -7.12
N THR A 187 25.89 -17.33 -7.23
CA THR A 187 25.38 -16.42 -6.21
C THR A 187 23.86 -16.58 -6.05
N SER A 188 23.34 -16.39 -4.84
CA SER A 188 21.89 -16.42 -4.53
C SER A 188 21.07 -15.38 -5.29
N ILE A 189 21.75 -14.45 -5.97
CA ILE A 189 21.18 -13.42 -6.81
C ILE A 189 22.03 -13.38 -8.07
N LYS A 190 21.46 -13.78 -9.20
CA LYS A 190 22.18 -13.79 -10.46
C LYS A 190 21.74 -12.64 -11.35
N LEU A 191 22.69 -11.91 -11.91
CA LEU A 191 22.44 -10.80 -12.80
C LEU A 191 22.92 -11.12 -14.23
N GLY A 192 22.02 -10.96 -15.21
CA GLY A 192 22.32 -11.20 -16.62
C GLY A 192 21.76 -10.11 -17.50
N LYS A 193 22.47 -9.75 -18.58
CA LYS A 193 21.96 -8.85 -19.61
C LYS A 193 21.31 -9.66 -20.71
N ILE A 194 20.03 -9.46 -20.98
CA ILE A 194 19.26 -10.19 -21.99
C ILE A 194 18.60 -9.18 -22.92
N ASN A 195 18.50 -9.46 -24.22
CA ASN A 195 17.71 -8.63 -25.13
C ASN A 195 16.20 -8.86 -24.92
N LEU A 196 15.37 -7.88 -25.31
CA LEU A 196 13.93 -7.97 -25.09
C LEU A 196 13.27 -9.16 -25.79
N SER A 197 13.69 -9.53 -27.00
CA SER A 197 13.09 -10.66 -27.73
C SER A 197 13.32 -11.99 -27.00
N SER A 198 14.57 -12.27 -26.62
CA SER A 198 14.96 -13.49 -25.91
C SER A 198 14.29 -13.65 -24.54
N PHE A 199 13.83 -12.55 -23.94
CA PHE A 199 13.09 -12.57 -22.68
C PHE A 199 11.57 -12.58 -22.90
N VAL A 200 11.05 -11.58 -23.62
CA VAL A 200 9.61 -11.33 -23.72
C VAL A 200 8.95 -12.20 -24.78
N LEU A 201 9.58 -12.49 -25.92
CA LEU A 201 8.99 -13.26 -27.03
C LEU A 201 9.36 -14.76 -27.03
N ASN A 202 10.21 -15.22 -26.13
CA ASN A 202 10.62 -16.62 -26.05
C ASN A 202 9.44 -17.52 -25.63
N SER A 203 9.12 -18.54 -26.44
CA SER A 203 7.99 -19.45 -26.24
C SER A 203 8.10 -20.36 -25.02
N GLU A 204 9.29 -20.50 -24.44
CA GLU A 204 9.55 -21.33 -23.26
C GLU A 204 9.37 -20.56 -21.95
N ILE A 205 8.99 -19.27 -22.03
CA ILE A 205 8.79 -18.39 -20.89
C ILE A 205 7.34 -17.96 -20.80
N SER A 206 6.72 -18.18 -19.64
CA SER A 206 5.52 -17.51 -19.20
C SER A 206 5.82 -16.55 -18.04
N PHE A 207 5.07 -15.47 -17.95
CA PHE A 207 5.15 -14.46 -16.92
C PHE A 207 3.95 -14.54 -16.00
N PHE A 208 4.22 -14.59 -14.71
CA PHE A 208 3.24 -14.44 -13.66
C PHE A 208 3.50 -13.12 -12.93
N ILE A 209 2.52 -12.23 -12.92
CA ILE A 209 2.57 -11.00 -12.11
C ILE A 209 1.82 -11.27 -10.80
N PRO A 210 2.53 -11.38 -9.66
CA PRO A 210 1.92 -11.66 -8.38
C PRO A 210 0.99 -10.55 -7.90
N SER A 211 0.11 -10.90 -6.98
CA SER A 211 -0.97 -10.02 -6.53
C SER A 211 -0.50 -8.86 -5.62
N TYR A 212 0.67 -8.99 -4.99
CA TYR A 212 1.32 -7.93 -4.22
C TYR A 212 1.87 -6.81 -5.10
N GLN A 213 1.96 -7.04 -6.42
CA GLN A 213 2.41 -6.02 -7.35
C GLN A 213 1.40 -4.88 -7.49
N ARG A 214 1.91 -3.69 -7.79
CA ARG A 214 1.07 -2.54 -8.16
C ARG A 214 0.39 -2.79 -9.51
N LYS A 215 -0.80 -2.22 -9.72
CA LYS A 215 -1.46 -2.17 -11.04
C LYS A 215 -0.57 -1.55 -12.13
N TYR A 216 -0.91 -1.76 -13.40
CA TYR A 216 -0.29 -1.03 -14.52
C TYR A 216 -0.50 0.49 -14.33
N ARG A 217 0.57 1.28 -14.50
CA ARG A 217 0.61 2.73 -14.20
C ARG A 217 1.38 3.56 -15.21
N TRP A 218 2.00 2.96 -16.24
CA TRP A 218 2.61 3.76 -17.30
C TRP A 218 1.54 4.54 -18.04
N GLU A 219 1.80 5.83 -18.26
CA GLU A 219 0.92 6.70 -19.02
C GLU A 219 1.37 6.74 -20.48
N SER A 220 0.46 7.14 -21.37
CA SER A 220 0.68 7.22 -22.81
C SER A 220 1.91 8.05 -23.16
N GLU A 221 2.16 9.11 -22.40
CA GLU A 221 3.27 10.04 -22.50
C GLU A 221 4.60 9.29 -22.32
N THR A 222 4.71 8.47 -21.28
CA THR A 222 5.90 7.63 -21.04
C THR A 222 6.09 6.58 -22.13
N CYS A 223 5.01 5.97 -22.63
CA CYS A 223 5.09 5.01 -23.73
C CYS A 223 5.55 5.66 -25.04
N LEU A 224 5.03 6.85 -25.36
CA LEU A 224 5.40 7.59 -26.56
C LEU A 224 6.84 8.11 -26.46
N GLU A 225 7.28 8.62 -25.31
CA GLU A 225 8.68 8.97 -25.08
C GLU A 225 9.63 7.80 -25.33
N LEU A 226 9.26 6.58 -24.91
CA LEU A 226 10.03 5.37 -25.19
C LEU A 226 10.10 5.09 -26.71
N ILE A 227 8.97 5.19 -27.41
CA ILE A 227 8.89 4.96 -28.86
C ILE A 227 9.70 5.99 -29.63
N GLU A 228 9.54 7.28 -29.36
CA GLU A 228 10.31 8.34 -30.02
C GLU A 228 11.82 8.19 -29.78
N ASN A 229 12.21 7.78 -28.56
CA ASN A 229 13.62 7.51 -28.28
C ASN A 229 14.17 6.36 -29.13
N ILE A 230 13.41 5.30 -29.35
CA ILE A 230 13.83 4.18 -30.22
C ILE A 230 13.89 4.66 -31.69
N ILE A 231 12.88 5.40 -32.14
CA ILE A 231 12.80 5.90 -33.53
C ILE A 231 13.97 6.85 -33.85
N SER A 232 14.27 7.79 -32.94
CA SER A 232 15.39 8.73 -33.12
C SER A 232 16.77 8.07 -33.19
N LYS A 233 16.87 6.77 -32.85
CA LYS A 233 18.11 6.00 -32.81
C LYS A 233 18.08 4.77 -33.72
N ILE A 234 17.13 4.68 -34.66
CA ILE A 234 17.01 3.52 -35.57
C ILE A 234 18.35 3.18 -36.25
N ASP A 235 19.10 4.19 -36.69
CA ASP A 235 20.38 4.02 -37.41
C ASP A 235 21.61 3.83 -36.49
N GLN A 236 21.44 3.85 -35.17
CA GLN A 236 22.57 3.71 -34.23
C GLN A 236 22.91 2.25 -33.95
N ILE A 237 24.21 1.95 -33.80
CA ILE A 237 24.70 0.59 -33.57
C ILE A 237 24.67 0.21 -32.07
N ASP A 238 24.65 1.21 -31.19
CA ASP A 238 24.76 1.04 -29.75
C ASP A 238 23.54 0.36 -29.12
N ASP A 239 23.82 -0.48 -28.13
CA ASP A 239 22.81 -1.12 -27.29
C ASP A 239 22.18 -0.10 -26.33
N GLU A 240 20.88 -0.23 -26.09
CA GLU A 240 20.14 0.63 -25.17
C GLU A 240 19.72 -0.12 -23.92
N TYR A 241 19.80 0.56 -22.77
CA TYR A 241 19.45 -0.04 -21.50
C TYR A 241 18.02 0.28 -21.10
N PHE A 242 17.15 -0.74 -21.03
CA PHE A 242 15.76 -0.56 -20.66
C PHE A 242 15.54 -0.49 -19.14
N GLY A 243 16.40 -1.16 -18.37
CA GLY A 243 16.33 -1.21 -16.93
C GLY A 243 16.52 -2.60 -16.36
N THR A 244 16.24 -2.73 -15.06
CA THR A 244 16.35 -3.97 -14.30
C THR A 244 14.97 -4.62 -14.15
N ILE A 245 14.93 -5.95 -14.28
CA ILE A 245 13.77 -6.81 -14.01
C ILE A 245 14.19 -7.83 -12.96
N ALA A 246 13.50 -7.85 -11.82
CA ALA A 246 13.75 -8.80 -10.74
C ALA A 246 12.74 -9.93 -10.81
N VAL A 247 13.20 -11.17 -10.74
CA VAL A 247 12.37 -12.36 -10.93
C VAL A 247 12.69 -13.46 -9.95
N THR A 248 11.76 -14.39 -9.82
CA THR A 248 12.04 -15.76 -9.38
C THR A 248 11.32 -16.74 -10.31
N ILE A 249 11.61 -18.03 -10.17
CA ILE A 249 11.15 -19.09 -11.06
C ILE A 249 10.35 -20.08 -10.22
N GLU A 250 9.14 -20.43 -10.66
CA GLU A 250 8.41 -21.53 -10.01
C GLU A 250 9.16 -22.84 -10.24
N GLU A 251 9.37 -23.62 -9.18
CA GLU A 251 9.94 -24.97 -9.30
C GLU A 251 9.04 -25.81 -10.22
N SER A 252 9.52 -26.07 -11.44
CA SER A 252 8.76 -26.86 -12.40
C SER A 252 8.74 -28.32 -11.97
N LYS A 253 7.57 -28.96 -12.10
CA LYS A 253 7.48 -30.42 -12.02
C LYS A 253 8.25 -31.01 -13.21
N HIS A 254 8.96 -32.12 -13.00
CA HIS A 254 9.67 -32.81 -14.07
C HIS A 254 8.78 -32.96 -15.33
N ASN A 255 9.30 -32.54 -16.49
CA ASN A 255 8.72 -32.60 -17.85
C ASN A 255 7.94 -31.38 -18.38
N GLU A 256 7.85 -30.25 -17.67
CA GLU A 256 7.24 -29.04 -18.25
C GLU A 256 8.20 -28.31 -19.21
N LYS A 257 7.72 -28.04 -20.43
CA LYS A 257 8.45 -27.33 -21.50
C LYS A 257 8.45 -25.80 -21.32
N ILE A 258 7.50 -25.28 -20.53
CA ILE A 258 7.29 -23.84 -20.30
C ILE A 258 7.67 -23.52 -18.86
N ARG A 259 8.41 -22.43 -18.65
CA ARG A 259 8.85 -21.94 -17.35
C ARG A 259 8.04 -20.74 -16.91
N THR A 260 7.49 -20.80 -15.71
CA THR A 260 6.78 -19.67 -15.11
C THR A 260 7.74 -18.77 -14.34
N ILE A 261 7.99 -17.58 -14.89
CA ILE A 261 8.75 -16.50 -14.27
C ILE A 261 7.80 -15.62 -13.47
N ARG A 262 7.99 -15.56 -12.15
CA ARG A 262 7.26 -14.66 -11.25
C ARG A 262 7.98 -13.32 -11.17
N LEU A 263 7.32 -12.25 -11.57
CA LEU A 263 7.90 -10.91 -11.61
C LEU A 263 7.88 -10.25 -10.22
N ILE A 264 9.07 -10.05 -9.64
CA ILE A 264 9.28 -9.31 -8.39
C ILE A 264 9.42 -7.81 -8.65
N ASP A 265 10.10 -7.38 -9.71
CA ASP A 265 10.13 -5.98 -10.14
C ASP A 265 10.31 -5.90 -11.65
N GLY A 266 9.89 -4.79 -12.27
CA GLY A 266 9.94 -4.61 -13.72
C GLY A 266 8.68 -5.06 -14.45
N GLN A 267 7.61 -5.41 -13.73
CA GLN A 267 6.30 -5.78 -14.32
C GLN A 267 5.75 -4.74 -15.31
N GLN A 268 5.95 -3.44 -15.06
CA GLN A 268 5.50 -2.38 -15.97
C GLN A 268 6.23 -2.48 -17.31
N ARG A 269 7.54 -2.76 -17.30
CA ARG A 269 8.36 -2.92 -18.51
C ARG A 269 7.92 -4.14 -19.31
N VAL A 270 7.72 -5.29 -18.66
CA VAL A 270 7.27 -6.52 -19.33
C VAL A 270 5.89 -6.34 -19.95
N THR A 271 4.95 -5.72 -19.21
CA THR A 271 3.60 -5.45 -19.69
C THR A 271 3.63 -4.52 -20.91
N THR A 272 4.34 -3.39 -20.82
CA THR A 272 4.45 -2.45 -21.94
C THR A 272 5.14 -3.07 -23.14
N SER A 273 6.18 -3.89 -22.95
CA SER A 273 6.84 -4.60 -24.05
C SER A 273 5.90 -5.54 -24.79
N LEU A 274 5.06 -6.29 -24.06
CA LEU A 274 4.04 -7.14 -24.69
C LEU A 274 3.02 -6.32 -25.48
N ILE A 275 2.60 -5.16 -24.97
CA ILE A 275 1.70 -4.23 -25.69
C ILE A 275 2.38 -3.68 -26.96
N ILE A 276 3.65 -3.27 -26.88
CA ILE A 276 4.42 -2.77 -28.03
C ILE A 276 4.56 -3.87 -29.09
N PHE A 277 4.99 -5.08 -28.71
CA PHE A 277 5.11 -6.18 -29.67
C PHE A 277 3.76 -6.58 -30.27
N ARG A 278 2.66 -6.51 -29.50
CA ARG A 278 1.32 -6.71 -30.03
C ARG A 278 0.96 -5.65 -31.08
N ALA A 279 1.21 -4.37 -30.80
CA ALA A 279 0.94 -3.28 -31.73
C ALA A 279 1.79 -3.42 -33.02
N ILE A 280 3.07 -3.81 -32.90
CA ILE A 280 3.92 -4.13 -34.06
C ILE A 280 3.27 -5.24 -34.89
N TYR A 281 2.87 -6.35 -34.25
CA TYR A 281 2.23 -7.48 -34.93
C TYR A 281 0.93 -7.08 -35.64
N ASP A 282 0.08 -6.27 -35.00
CA ASP A 282 -1.18 -5.80 -35.57
C ASP A 282 -0.95 -4.88 -36.78
N VAL A 283 -0.02 -3.91 -36.69
CA VAL A 283 0.35 -3.01 -37.80
C VAL A 283 0.99 -3.81 -38.96
N TRP A 284 1.84 -4.79 -38.65
CA TRP A 284 2.49 -5.63 -39.67
C TRP A 284 1.45 -6.40 -40.49
N ASN A 285 0.47 -7.01 -39.82
CA ASN A 285 -0.61 -7.75 -40.48
C ASN A 285 -1.55 -6.81 -41.27
N ASP A 286 -1.84 -5.61 -40.76
CA ASP A 286 -2.66 -4.62 -41.46
C ASP A 286 -2.00 -4.20 -42.79
N LYS A 287 -0.68 -3.94 -42.77
CA LYS A 287 0.09 -3.63 -43.98
C LYS A 287 0.18 -4.82 -44.93
N LYS A 288 0.38 -6.04 -44.42
CA LYS A 288 0.41 -7.26 -45.24
C LYS A 288 -0.91 -7.51 -45.98
N ASN A 289 -2.05 -7.21 -45.35
CA ASN A 289 -3.37 -7.42 -45.92
C ASN A 289 -3.83 -6.28 -46.86
N ASN A 290 -3.32 -5.04 -46.67
CA ASN A 290 -3.76 -3.85 -47.41
C ASN A 290 -2.72 -3.28 -48.40
N SER A 291 -1.53 -3.90 -48.53
CA SER A 291 -0.49 -3.44 -49.45
C SER A 291 -0.75 -3.92 -50.89
N TYR A 292 -0.59 -3.00 -51.86
CA TYR A 292 -0.53 -3.28 -53.30
C TYR A 292 0.92 -3.46 -53.81
N GLU A 293 1.92 -3.57 -52.91
CA GLU A 293 3.34 -3.64 -53.27
C GLU A 293 3.77 -5.06 -53.70
N GLU A 294 4.67 -5.16 -54.68
CA GLU A 294 5.19 -6.44 -55.22
C GLU A 294 6.02 -7.25 -54.21
N THR A 295 6.54 -6.62 -53.15
CA THR A 295 7.36 -7.25 -52.11
C THR A 295 6.80 -6.93 -50.72
N VAL A 296 6.03 -7.86 -50.16
CA VAL A 296 5.51 -7.78 -48.79
C VAL A 296 6.47 -8.48 -47.83
N MET A 297 6.96 -7.79 -46.80
CA MET A 297 7.80 -8.42 -45.79
C MET A 297 7.01 -9.39 -44.90
N ASP A 298 7.55 -10.60 -44.71
CA ASP A 298 6.95 -11.57 -43.80
C ASP A 298 7.05 -11.13 -42.34
N THR A 299 6.03 -11.51 -41.57
CA THR A 299 5.95 -11.22 -40.14
C THR A 299 7.05 -12.01 -39.40
N PRO A 300 7.80 -11.38 -38.48
CA PRO A 300 8.79 -12.07 -37.67
C PRO A 300 8.21 -13.31 -36.96
N LEU A 301 8.93 -14.43 -37.02
CA LEU A 301 8.47 -15.72 -36.52
C LEU A 301 8.16 -15.70 -35.03
N GLU A 302 8.92 -14.93 -34.24
CA GLU A 302 8.73 -14.78 -32.80
C GLU A 302 7.41 -14.08 -32.48
N LEU A 303 7.02 -13.09 -33.29
CA LEU A 303 5.74 -12.40 -33.15
C LEU A 303 4.58 -13.31 -33.55
N GLU A 304 4.70 -14.06 -34.65
CA GLU A 304 3.69 -15.06 -35.03
C GLU A 304 3.48 -16.09 -33.92
N LYS A 305 4.56 -16.70 -33.41
CA LYS A 305 4.45 -17.69 -32.33
C LYS A 305 3.82 -17.15 -31.06
N THR A 306 4.01 -15.86 -30.76
CA THR A 306 3.55 -15.24 -29.52
C THR A 306 2.10 -14.76 -29.58
N PHE A 307 1.66 -14.22 -30.73
CA PHE A 307 0.36 -13.52 -30.82
C PHE A 307 -0.67 -14.22 -31.69
N LYS A 308 -0.27 -15.18 -32.53
CA LYS A 308 -1.19 -15.99 -33.34
C LYS A 308 -1.96 -16.98 -32.44
N GLU A 309 -3.10 -17.46 -32.92
CA GLU A 309 -3.99 -18.39 -32.20
C GLU A 309 -4.50 -17.84 -30.86
N ILE A 310 -4.06 -18.38 -29.72
CA ILE A 310 -4.51 -17.99 -28.37
C ILE A 310 -3.76 -16.77 -27.81
N GLY A 311 -2.77 -16.27 -28.55
CA GLY A 311 -1.91 -15.17 -28.14
C GLY A 311 -1.12 -15.46 -26.86
N CYS A 312 -1.06 -14.48 -25.96
CA CYS A 312 -0.33 -14.59 -24.70
C CYS A 312 -1.12 -15.27 -23.55
N ALA A 313 -2.20 -16.02 -23.82
CA ALA A 313 -3.06 -16.58 -22.76
C ALA A 313 -2.30 -17.52 -21.80
N GLU A 314 -1.36 -18.32 -22.32
CA GLU A 314 -0.48 -19.20 -21.53
C GLU A 314 0.84 -18.52 -21.14
N LYS A 315 1.12 -17.35 -21.73
CA LYS A 315 2.38 -16.62 -21.61
C LYS A 315 2.36 -15.50 -20.58
N TYR A 316 1.20 -14.93 -20.28
CA TYR A 316 1.10 -13.77 -19.42
C TYR A 316 -0.14 -13.85 -18.54
N LYS A 317 0.09 -14.04 -17.24
CA LYS A 317 -0.95 -14.08 -16.22
C LYS A 317 -0.74 -12.94 -15.22
N ASN A 318 -1.64 -11.97 -15.27
CA ASN A 318 -1.67 -10.85 -14.33
C ASN A 318 -2.76 -11.06 -13.28
N VAL A 319 -2.36 -11.19 -12.01
CA VAL A 319 -3.30 -11.36 -10.88
C VAL A 319 -3.40 -10.12 -10.00
N THR A 320 -2.87 -8.98 -10.45
CA THR A 320 -3.14 -7.68 -9.80
C THR A 320 -4.64 -7.42 -9.88
N GLY A 321 -5.35 -7.36 -8.76
CA GLY A 321 -6.82 -7.48 -8.71
C GLY A 321 -7.64 -6.29 -9.25
N VAL A 322 -7.27 -5.72 -10.39
CA VAL A 322 -8.05 -4.73 -11.15
C VAL A 322 -8.69 -5.45 -12.34
N LYS A 323 -9.96 -5.82 -12.20
CA LYS A 323 -10.66 -6.68 -13.16
C LYS A 323 -10.71 -6.04 -14.55
N GLU A 324 -11.07 -4.77 -14.63
CA GLU A 324 -11.25 -4.04 -15.88
C GLU A 324 -9.94 -3.87 -16.66
N GLU A 325 -8.85 -3.58 -15.95
CA GLU A 325 -7.52 -3.44 -16.56
C GLU A 325 -7.00 -4.79 -17.06
N ASN A 326 -7.22 -5.87 -16.30
CA ASN A 326 -6.85 -7.21 -16.73
C ASN A 326 -7.69 -7.71 -17.89
N GLU A 327 -8.97 -7.35 -17.96
CA GLU A 327 -9.84 -7.62 -19.11
C GLU A 327 -9.31 -6.93 -20.37
N ALA A 328 -8.92 -5.65 -20.27
CA ALA A 328 -8.33 -4.92 -21.38
C ALA A 328 -7.00 -5.53 -21.83
N LEU A 329 -6.08 -5.84 -20.90
CA LEU A 329 -4.81 -6.52 -21.21
C LEU A 329 -5.03 -7.89 -21.86
N ASN A 330 -5.94 -8.70 -21.32
CA ASN A 330 -6.28 -10.01 -21.87
C ASN A 330 -6.84 -9.87 -23.29
N PHE A 331 -7.72 -8.90 -23.54
CA PHE A 331 -8.22 -8.64 -24.89
C PHE A 331 -7.10 -8.20 -25.84
N ILE A 332 -6.27 -7.23 -25.45
CA ILE A 332 -5.19 -6.70 -26.29
C ILE A 332 -4.24 -7.82 -26.72
N LEU A 333 -3.78 -8.63 -25.77
CA LEU A 333 -2.72 -9.61 -26.00
C LEU A 333 -3.23 -10.90 -26.67
N ASN A 334 -4.48 -11.30 -26.44
CA ASN A 334 -4.97 -12.63 -26.79
C ASN A 334 -6.03 -12.65 -27.90
N SER A 335 -6.76 -11.55 -28.13
CA SER A 335 -7.77 -11.52 -29.19
C SER A 335 -7.11 -11.49 -30.57
N ASN A 336 -7.71 -12.17 -31.55
CA ASN A 336 -7.30 -12.13 -32.97
C ASN A 336 -8.50 -11.77 -33.86
N VAL A 337 -9.19 -10.70 -33.46
CA VAL A 337 -10.33 -10.12 -34.19
C VAL A 337 -9.89 -9.18 -35.32
N SER A 338 -10.82 -8.79 -36.19
CA SER A 338 -10.56 -7.80 -37.23
C SER A 338 -10.08 -6.46 -36.65
N TYR A 339 -9.29 -5.70 -37.41
CA TYR A 339 -8.77 -4.40 -36.96
C TYR A 339 -9.89 -3.42 -36.52
N VAL A 340 -11.01 -3.40 -37.26
CA VAL A 340 -12.19 -2.57 -36.94
C VAL A 340 -12.80 -2.96 -35.59
N GLU A 341 -12.95 -4.25 -35.33
CA GLU A 341 -13.49 -4.77 -34.07
C GLU A 341 -12.54 -4.52 -32.89
N ARG A 342 -11.23 -4.66 -33.12
CA ARG A 342 -10.18 -4.35 -32.14
C ARG A 342 -10.27 -2.90 -31.70
N LEU A 343 -10.23 -1.95 -32.63
CA LEU A 343 -10.33 -0.51 -32.33
C LEU A 343 -11.60 -0.19 -31.55
N LYS A 344 -12.75 -0.73 -31.99
CA LYS A 344 -14.03 -0.50 -31.31
C LYS A 344 -13.99 -0.97 -29.85
N THR A 345 -13.43 -2.15 -29.61
CA THR A 345 -13.39 -2.76 -28.27
C THR A 345 -12.37 -2.07 -27.37
N ILE A 346 -11.19 -1.73 -27.88
CA ILE A 346 -10.15 -1.00 -27.14
C ILE A 346 -10.63 0.41 -26.80
N ASN A 347 -11.29 1.12 -27.73
CA ASN A 347 -11.89 2.43 -27.46
C ASN A 347 -12.99 2.35 -26.40
N SER A 348 -13.74 1.25 -26.35
CA SER A 348 -14.70 1.00 -25.26
C SER A 348 -13.98 0.87 -23.91
N PHE A 349 -12.90 0.10 -23.83
CA PHE A 349 -12.10 -0.02 -22.59
C PHE A 349 -11.45 1.32 -22.19
N GLU A 350 -10.99 2.12 -23.14
CA GLU A 350 -10.42 3.43 -22.86
C GLU A 350 -11.49 4.42 -22.35
N LEU A 351 -12.63 4.54 -23.03
CA LEU A 351 -13.66 5.54 -22.70
C LEU A 351 -14.50 5.15 -21.49
N HIS A 352 -14.92 3.88 -21.41
CA HIS A 352 -15.85 3.41 -20.38
C HIS A 352 -15.12 2.84 -19.17
N ASN A 353 -14.08 2.04 -19.39
CA ASN A 353 -13.32 1.41 -18.31
C ASN A 353 -12.11 2.24 -17.84
N LYS A 354 -11.75 3.31 -18.58
CA LYS A 354 -10.57 4.16 -18.31
C LYS A 354 -9.28 3.35 -18.19
N SER A 355 -9.16 2.30 -19.02
CA SER A 355 -8.00 1.42 -18.98
C SER A 355 -6.75 2.13 -19.52
N LEU A 356 -5.66 2.08 -18.75
CA LEU A 356 -4.37 2.62 -19.17
C LEU A 356 -3.73 1.75 -20.25
N ALA A 357 -3.85 0.42 -20.14
CA ALA A 357 -3.40 -0.50 -21.18
C ALA A 357 -4.09 -0.23 -22.53
N ALA A 358 -5.40 0.05 -22.53
CA ALA A 358 -6.14 0.40 -23.74
C ALA A 358 -5.66 1.73 -24.34
N LYS A 359 -5.55 2.79 -23.51
CA LYS A 359 -5.03 4.10 -23.93
C LYS A 359 -3.61 3.98 -24.51
N ASN A 360 -2.75 3.22 -23.84
CA ASN A 360 -1.36 3.03 -24.26
C ASN A 360 -1.28 2.22 -25.55
N TYR A 361 -2.07 1.14 -25.70
CA TYR A 361 -2.14 0.41 -26.97
C TYR A 361 -2.51 1.34 -28.12
N ASN A 362 -3.55 2.17 -27.98
CA ASN A 362 -3.98 3.11 -29.02
C ASN A 362 -2.85 4.09 -29.40
N ALA A 363 -2.25 4.76 -28.40
CA ALA A 363 -1.16 5.71 -28.63
C ALA A 363 0.06 5.06 -29.31
N ILE A 364 0.44 3.86 -28.85
CA ILE A 364 1.56 3.09 -29.41
C ILE A 364 1.25 2.67 -30.85
N HIS A 365 0.06 2.11 -31.07
CA HIS A 365 -0.37 1.61 -32.37
C HIS A 365 -0.44 2.74 -33.40
N ASP A 366 -1.07 3.86 -33.07
CA ASP A 366 -1.19 5.02 -33.96
C ASP A 366 0.17 5.53 -34.38
N ARG A 367 1.13 5.60 -33.43
CA ARG A 367 2.49 6.04 -33.74
C ARG A 367 3.26 5.05 -34.61
N ILE A 368 3.15 3.75 -34.35
CA ILE A 368 3.83 2.70 -35.13
C ILE A 368 3.23 2.58 -36.54
N LYS A 369 1.93 2.86 -36.69
CA LYS A 369 1.23 2.84 -37.98
C LYS A 369 1.77 3.86 -38.98
N GLU A 370 2.30 4.98 -38.50
CA GLU A 370 2.89 6.03 -39.33
C GLU A 370 4.22 5.62 -40.01
N LEU A 371 4.91 4.62 -39.47
CA LEU A 371 6.16 4.10 -40.05
C LEU A 371 5.86 3.43 -41.40
N ASN A 372 6.80 3.43 -42.35
CA ASN A 372 6.73 2.61 -43.55
C ASN A 372 7.15 1.14 -43.25
N GLN A 373 7.27 0.25 -44.26
CA GLN A 373 7.65 -1.16 -44.01
C GLN A 373 9.09 -1.29 -43.49
N ASP A 374 10.05 -0.58 -44.10
CA ASP A 374 11.47 -0.63 -43.73
C ASP A 374 11.74 -0.01 -42.35
N GLU A 375 11.05 1.10 -42.04
CA GLU A 375 11.10 1.75 -40.73
C GLU A 375 10.52 0.85 -39.64
N LEU A 376 9.42 0.14 -39.93
CA LEU A 376 8.81 -0.81 -39.00
C LEU A 376 9.75 -1.99 -38.69
N LEU A 377 10.42 -2.53 -39.72
CA LEU A 377 11.42 -3.58 -39.55
C LEU A 377 12.59 -3.09 -38.70
N SER A 378 13.10 -1.89 -38.99
CA SER A 378 14.24 -1.32 -38.30
C SER A 378 13.91 -0.99 -36.83
N PHE A 379 12.71 -0.47 -36.58
CA PHE A 379 12.15 -0.29 -35.25
C PHE A 379 12.05 -1.63 -34.49
N TYR A 380 11.47 -2.66 -35.13
CA TYR A 380 11.36 -4.01 -34.53
C TYR A 380 12.74 -4.56 -34.17
N ASN A 381 13.69 -4.55 -35.11
CA ASN A 381 15.03 -5.11 -34.89
C ASN A 381 15.77 -4.39 -33.75
N ARG A 382 15.67 -3.06 -33.68
CA ARG A 382 16.24 -2.28 -32.57
C ARG A 382 15.57 -2.64 -31.25
N TYR A 383 14.25 -2.61 -31.18
CA TYR A 383 13.52 -2.87 -29.94
C TYR A 383 13.70 -4.32 -29.45
N ALA A 384 13.68 -5.28 -30.37
CA ALA A 384 13.81 -6.70 -30.08
C ALA A 384 15.23 -7.08 -29.62
N TYR A 385 16.26 -6.61 -30.33
CA TYR A 385 17.62 -7.15 -30.20
C TYR A 385 18.64 -6.18 -29.61
N LYS A 386 18.42 -4.86 -29.70
CA LYS A 386 19.34 -3.82 -29.19
C LYS A 386 18.90 -3.21 -27.87
N PHE A 387 17.66 -3.45 -27.46
CA PHE A 387 17.14 -3.04 -26.16
C PHE A 387 17.42 -4.14 -25.12
N LEU A 388 18.33 -3.86 -24.19
CA LEU A 388 18.82 -4.79 -23.18
C LEU A 388 18.17 -4.55 -21.81
N ILE A 389 17.82 -5.64 -21.13
CA ILE A 389 17.39 -5.65 -19.72
C ILE A 389 18.45 -6.29 -18.83
N SER A 390 18.61 -5.80 -17.61
CA SER A 390 19.29 -6.53 -16.55
C SER A 390 18.28 -7.43 -15.85
N CYS A 391 18.30 -8.72 -16.10
CA CYS A 391 17.50 -9.69 -15.36
C CYS A 391 18.22 -10.06 -14.06
N VAL A 392 17.52 -9.98 -12.93
CA VAL A 392 18.01 -10.36 -11.61
C VAL A 392 17.16 -11.52 -11.11
N ASP A 393 17.74 -12.72 -11.14
CA ASP A 393 17.11 -13.94 -10.65
C ASP A 393 17.50 -14.14 -9.18
N PHE A 394 16.50 -14.05 -8.29
CA PHE A 394 16.70 -14.22 -6.85
C PHE A 394 16.65 -15.69 -6.42
N ASN A 395 16.20 -16.64 -7.25
CA ASN A 395 16.05 -18.06 -6.94
C ASN A 395 15.48 -18.32 -5.53
N LYS A 396 14.34 -17.68 -5.25
CA LYS A 396 13.72 -17.57 -3.92
C LYS A 396 12.26 -18.00 -3.97
N THR A 397 11.73 -18.46 -2.85
CA THR A 397 10.34 -18.93 -2.80
C THR A 397 9.35 -17.78 -3.02
N PRO A 398 8.12 -18.05 -3.49
CA PRO A 398 7.10 -17.01 -3.63
C PRO A 398 6.84 -16.18 -2.38
N ALA A 399 7.05 -16.76 -1.19
CA ALA A 399 6.90 -16.08 0.09
C ALA A 399 8.03 -15.08 0.41
N GLU A 400 9.22 -15.26 -0.18
CA GLU A 400 10.34 -14.32 -0.02
C GLU A 400 10.29 -13.19 -1.06
N GLU A 401 9.47 -13.32 -2.11
CA GLU A 401 9.29 -12.31 -3.16
C GLU A 401 8.87 -10.96 -2.61
N MET A 402 7.96 -10.94 -1.62
CA MET A 402 7.43 -9.69 -1.07
C MET A 402 8.46 -8.90 -0.28
N GLU A 403 9.35 -9.56 0.46
CA GLU A 403 10.44 -8.90 1.20
C GLU A 403 11.47 -8.32 0.23
N ILE A 404 11.80 -9.06 -0.83
CA ILE A 404 12.67 -8.59 -1.90
C ILE A 404 12.03 -7.39 -2.61
N PHE A 405 10.73 -7.45 -2.92
CA PHE A 405 9.98 -6.35 -3.50
C PHE A 405 9.97 -5.09 -2.63
N GLU A 406 9.70 -5.22 -1.32
CA GLU A 406 9.75 -4.09 -0.38
C GLU A 406 11.16 -3.48 -0.35
N THR A 407 12.20 -4.33 -0.33
CA THR A 407 13.60 -3.89 -0.28
C THR A 407 14.01 -3.18 -1.58
N LEU A 408 13.65 -3.71 -2.74
CA LEU A 408 13.95 -3.10 -4.05
C LEU A 408 13.25 -1.74 -4.21
N ASN A 409 11.97 -1.65 -3.84
CA ASN A 409 11.23 -0.39 -3.93
C ASN A 409 11.63 0.63 -2.87
N SER A 410 12.24 0.22 -1.75
CA SER A 410 12.75 1.17 -0.74
C SER A 410 13.84 2.11 -1.27
N LYS A 411 14.49 1.74 -2.39
CA LYS A 411 15.50 2.53 -3.09
C LYS A 411 15.02 3.13 -4.44
N GLY A 412 13.83 2.75 -4.90
CA GLY A 412 13.24 3.13 -6.19
C GLY A 412 12.04 4.08 -6.06
N THR A 413 11.03 3.94 -6.94
CA THR A 413 9.76 4.68 -6.79
C THR A 413 9.03 4.15 -5.55
N GLU A 414 8.78 5.01 -4.57
CA GLU A 414 8.17 4.58 -3.31
C GLU A 414 6.81 3.91 -3.50
N LEU A 415 6.60 2.80 -2.79
CA LEU A 415 5.27 2.21 -2.63
C LEU A 415 4.32 3.21 -1.96
N ASP A 416 3.04 3.08 -2.31
CA ASP A 416 1.98 3.75 -1.57
C ASP A 416 1.83 3.08 -0.18
N SER A 417 1.44 3.85 0.84
CA SER A 417 1.13 3.35 2.17
C SER A 417 0.14 2.18 2.12
N PHE A 418 -0.81 2.24 1.20
CA PHE A 418 -1.83 1.21 1.04
C PHE A 418 -1.28 -0.07 0.41
N ASP A 419 -0.39 0.06 -0.58
CA ASP A 419 0.31 -1.07 -1.21
C ASP A 419 1.20 -1.79 -0.17
N MET A 420 1.89 -1.03 0.69
CA MET A 420 2.71 -1.58 1.79
C MET A 420 1.88 -2.39 2.80
N ILE A 421 0.67 -1.93 3.13
CA ILE A 421 -0.21 -2.63 4.07
C ILE A 421 -0.82 -3.87 3.44
N LYS A 422 -1.17 -3.83 2.16
CA LYS A 422 -1.60 -5.00 1.40
C LYS A 422 -0.53 -6.10 1.47
N ASN A 423 0.72 -5.76 1.15
CA ASN A 423 1.84 -6.70 1.18
C ASN A 423 2.06 -7.27 2.58
N PHE A 424 2.03 -6.41 3.60
CA PHE A 424 2.13 -6.87 4.98
C PHE A 424 1.02 -7.88 5.35
N LEU A 425 -0.24 -7.60 4.98
CA LEU A 425 -1.35 -8.50 5.28
C LEU A 425 -1.24 -9.84 4.53
N PHE A 426 -0.75 -9.83 3.30
CA PHE A 426 -0.49 -11.06 2.54
C PHE A 426 0.60 -11.90 3.20
N ASN A 427 1.67 -11.26 3.69
CA ASN A 427 2.75 -11.90 4.43
C ASN A 427 2.33 -12.50 5.79
N LEU A 428 1.13 -12.19 6.29
CA LEU A 428 0.62 -12.84 7.50
C LEU A 428 0.10 -14.26 7.21
N VAL A 429 -0.26 -14.56 5.96
CA VAL A 429 -0.80 -15.87 5.57
C VAL A 429 0.32 -16.90 5.52
N ASP A 430 0.01 -18.14 5.92
CA ASP A 430 0.95 -19.25 5.77
C ASP A 430 1.43 -19.39 4.32
N LYS A 431 2.72 -19.71 4.15
CA LYS A 431 3.40 -19.70 2.85
C LYS A 431 2.76 -20.67 1.86
N GLU A 432 2.44 -21.89 2.29
CA GLU A 432 1.84 -22.90 1.42
C GLU A 432 0.41 -22.52 1.07
N ILE A 433 -0.33 -21.96 2.02
CA ILE A 433 -1.69 -21.46 1.79
C ILE A 433 -1.69 -20.32 0.79
N TYR A 434 -0.76 -19.38 0.91
CA TYR A 434 -0.65 -18.24 0.01
C TYR A 434 -0.39 -18.68 -1.43
N ILE A 435 0.59 -19.57 -1.64
CA ILE A 435 0.93 -20.08 -2.97
C ILE A 435 -0.29 -20.76 -3.64
N ASN A 436 -1.03 -21.57 -2.87
CA ASN A 436 -2.17 -22.31 -3.40
C ASN A 436 -3.44 -21.46 -3.59
N ASN A 437 -3.58 -20.34 -2.87
CA ASN A 437 -4.82 -19.55 -2.80
C ASN A 437 -4.64 -18.06 -3.10
N GLU A 438 -3.55 -17.66 -3.77
CA GLU A 438 -3.20 -16.25 -4.02
C GLU A 438 -4.35 -15.43 -4.61
N LEU A 439 -5.07 -15.99 -5.57
CA LEU A 439 -6.24 -15.35 -6.20
C LEU A 439 -7.36 -15.09 -5.20
N GLU A 440 -7.65 -16.05 -4.32
CA GLU A 440 -8.70 -15.93 -3.32
C GLU A 440 -8.32 -14.93 -2.22
N ILE A 441 -7.08 -14.96 -1.75
CA ILE A 441 -6.53 -14.00 -0.79
C ILE A 441 -6.64 -12.57 -1.31
N THR A 442 -6.32 -12.39 -2.59
CA THR A 442 -6.41 -11.10 -3.29
C THR A 442 -7.86 -10.64 -3.44
N ARG A 443 -8.75 -11.55 -3.80
CA ARG A 443 -10.19 -11.27 -3.88
C ARG A 443 -10.74 -10.83 -2.54
N ILE A 444 -10.45 -11.57 -1.47
CA ILE A 444 -10.86 -11.24 -0.10
C ILE A 444 -10.36 -9.84 0.28
N PHE A 445 -9.09 -9.52 0.02
CA PHE A 445 -8.55 -8.19 0.27
C PHE A 445 -9.34 -7.11 -0.47
N ASN A 446 -9.54 -7.28 -1.77
CA ASN A 446 -10.22 -6.28 -2.58
C ASN A 446 -11.69 -6.10 -2.19
N ASP A 447 -12.37 -7.18 -1.83
CA ASP A 447 -13.78 -7.16 -1.44
C ASP A 447 -14.02 -6.32 -0.18
N TYR A 448 -13.09 -6.34 0.78
CA TYR A 448 -13.25 -5.65 2.07
C TYR A 448 -12.50 -4.32 2.15
N ILE A 449 -11.31 -4.24 1.56
CA ILE A 449 -10.36 -3.15 1.82
C ILE A 449 -10.25 -2.18 0.64
N SER A 450 -10.51 -2.58 -0.61
CA SER A 450 -10.33 -1.71 -1.79
C SER A 450 -11.16 -0.42 -1.73
N PHE A 451 -10.65 0.68 -2.31
CA PHE A 451 -11.33 1.98 -2.45
C PHE A 451 -11.72 2.32 -3.91
N ASN A 452 -11.50 1.39 -4.84
CA ASN A 452 -11.66 1.64 -6.29
C ASN A 452 -13.11 1.98 -6.70
N ASP A 453 -14.08 1.52 -5.92
CA ASP A 453 -15.52 1.74 -6.11
C ASP A 453 -15.97 3.19 -5.87
N MET A 454 -15.15 4.03 -5.20
CA MET A 454 -15.52 5.41 -4.87
C MET A 454 -15.57 6.37 -6.08
N LYS A 455 -15.14 5.92 -7.28
CA LYS A 455 -15.10 6.74 -8.52
C LYS A 455 -14.37 8.09 -8.35
N LEU A 456 -13.38 8.15 -7.47
CA LEU A 456 -12.52 9.32 -7.26
C LEU A 456 -11.33 9.30 -8.24
N ASP A 457 -10.72 10.45 -8.49
CA ASP A 457 -9.41 10.49 -9.13
C ASP A 457 -8.35 9.81 -8.24
N GLU A 458 -7.24 9.41 -8.86
CA GLU A 458 -6.24 8.61 -8.17
C GLU A 458 -5.57 9.36 -7.01
N ALA A 459 -5.29 10.66 -7.17
CA ALA A 459 -4.67 11.47 -6.12
C ALA A 459 -5.60 11.62 -4.90
N LYS A 460 -6.90 11.84 -5.12
CA LYS A 460 -7.90 11.87 -4.03
C LYS A 460 -8.06 10.51 -3.37
N THR A 461 -8.08 9.43 -4.14
CA THR A 461 -8.17 8.06 -3.61
C THR A 461 -7.01 7.77 -2.66
N ARG A 462 -5.78 8.11 -3.06
CA ARG A 462 -4.58 7.95 -2.22
C ARG A 462 -4.70 8.76 -0.93
N LYS A 463 -5.12 10.02 -1.01
CA LYS A 463 -5.33 10.86 0.18
C LYS A 463 -6.37 10.27 1.13
N VAL A 464 -7.46 9.71 0.61
CA VAL A 464 -8.49 9.03 1.42
C VAL A 464 -7.91 7.76 2.06
N GLN A 465 -7.15 6.96 1.33
CA GLN A 465 -6.47 5.78 1.86
C GLN A 465 -5.48 6.13 2.96
N GLU A 466 -4.63 7.14 2.78
CA GLU A 466 -3.69 7.59 3.81
C GLU A 466 -4.41 8.11 5.06
N ASN A 467 -5.45 8.92 4.89
CA ASN A 467 -6.26 9.41 5.99
C ASN A 467 -6.99 8.27 6.72
N PHE A 468 -7.52 7.28 5.98
CA PHE A 468 -8.10 6.05 6.53
C PHE A 468 -7.08 5.31 7.39
N LEU A 469 -5.90 5.02 6.85
CA LEU A 469 -4.87 4.24 7.51
C LEU A 469 -4.34 4.95 8.78
N PHE A 470 -4.09 6.25 8.69
CA PHE A 470 -3.74 7.06 9.84
C PHE A 470 -4.87 7.00 10.89
N GLY A 471 -6.12 7.17 10.44
CA GLY A 471 -7.31 7.11 11.26
C GLY A 471 -7.46 5.79 12.01
N PHE A 472 -7.33 4.70 11.28
CA PHE A 472 -7.41 3.33 11.77
C PHE A 472 -6.29 3.03 12.76
N CYS A 473 -5.06 3.43 12.46
CA CYS A 473 -3.92 3.19 13.35
C CYS A 473 -4.04 3.95 14.67
N GLU A 474 -4.36 5.25 14.63
CA GLU A 474 -4.60 6.05 15.85
C GLU A 474 -5.67 5.40 16.73
N TYR A 475 -6.76 4.94 16.11
CA TYR A 475 -7.85 4.28 16.82
C TYR A 475 -7.42 2.95 17.45
N LYS A 476 -6.81 2.04 16.67
CA LYS A 476 -6.40 0.73 17.17
C LYS A 476 -5.25 0.80 18.19
N MET A 477 -4.40 1.83 18.10
CA MET A 477 -3.36 2.11 19.09
C MET A 477 -3.91 2.49 20.48
N LEU A 478 -5.22 2.72 20.63
CA LEU A 478 -5.85 2.88 21.95
C LEU A 478 -5.70 1.63 22.84
N ASN A 479 -5.57 0.45 22.22
CA ASN A 479 -5.36 -0.82 22.94
C ASN A 479 -3.91 -1.05 23.38
N PHE A 480 -3.01 -0.11 23.07
CA PHE A 480 -1.58 -0.18 23.36
C PHE A 480 -1.17 0.90 24.37
N LYS A 481 0.05 0.78 24.93
CA LYS A 481 0.57 1.79 25.88
C LYS A 481 0.69 3.15 25.20
N ALA A 482 0.39 4.22 25.94
CA ALA A 482 0.44 5.58 25.40
C ALA A 482 1.83 5.99 24.89
N SER A 483 2.90 5.48 25.50
CA SER A 483 4.30 5.66 25.06
C SER A 483 4.57 5.15 23.65
N ASP A 484 3.74 4.21 23.19
CA ASP A 484 3.96 3.49 21.95
C ASP A 484 3.31 4.17 20.75
N ASN A 485 2.42 5.14 21.00
CA ASN A 485 1.73 5.88 19.95
C ASN A 485 2.51 7.17 19.61
N THR A 486 3.57 7.01 18.81
CA THR A 486 4.32 8.12 18.19
C THR A 486 3.94 8.27 16.72
N LEU A 487 2.67 8.01 16.40
CA LEU A 487 2.19 7.98 15.03
C LEU A 487 2.27 9.37 14.40
N SER A 488 2.68 9.39 13.14
CA SER A 488 2.75 10.59 12.31
C SER A 488 2.24 10.25 10.92
N LYS A 489 1.82 11.27 10.16
CA LYS A 489 1.21 11.08 8.83
C LYS A 489 2.15 10.58 7.74
N ASN A 490 3.41 10.24 8.04
CA ASN A 490 4.33 9.69 7.04
C ASN A 490 4.15 8.17 6.90
N LYS A 491 4.38 7.66 5.68
CA LYS A 491 4.14 6.26 5.30
C LYS A 491 4.86 5.25 6.22
N LYS A 492 6.13 5.52 6.55
CA LYS A 492 6.95 4.65 7.41
C LYS A 492 6.37 4.53 8.82
N SER A 493 5.91 5.64 9.37
CA SER A 493 5.27 5.69 10.69
C SER A 493 3.94 4.92 10.67
N ILE A 494 3.10 5.14 9.65
CA ILE A 494 1.83 4.40 9.49
C ILE A 494 2.10 2.90 9.40
N LEU A 495 3.02 2.46 8.53
CA LEU A 495 3.34 1.04 8.40
C LEU A 495 3.86 0.45 9.72
N LYS A 496 4.76 1.14 10.42
CA LYS A 496 5.29 0.67 11.71
C LYS A 496 4.16 0.42 12.73
N HIS A 497 3.23 1.36 12.86
CA HIS A 497 2.13 1.21 13.82
C HIS A 497 1.12 0.16 13.35
N PHE A 498 0.85 0.07 12.04
CA PHE A 498 0.00 -0.98 11.49
C PHE A 498 0.57 -2.38 11.75
N LYS A 499 1.88 -2.58 11.52
CA LYS A 499 2.57 -3.84 11.84
C LYS A 499 2.45 -4.18 13.33
N LYS A 500 2.54 -3.18 14.21
CA LYS A 500 2.38 -3.35 15.66
C LYS A 500 0.97 -3.81 16.07
N ILE A 501 -0.10 -3.37 15.38
CA ILE A 501 -1.48 -3.81 15.67
C ILE A 501 -1.60 -5.34 15.54
N TYR A 502 -0.90 -5.91 14.56
CA TYR A 502 -0.94 -7.34 14.23
C TYR A 502 0.34 -8.07 14.64
N GLU A 503 1.10 -7.51 15.60
CA GLU A 503 2.30 -8.15 16.12
C GLU A 503 1.96 -9.52 16.72
N GLY A 504 2.76 -10.53 16.38
CA GLY A 504 2.51 -11.92 16.79
C GLY A 504 1.49 -12.68 15.94
N LYS A 505 0.88 -12.07 14.91
CA LYS A 505 0.12 -12.79 13.88
C LYS A 505 1.08 -13.22 12.77
N GLN A 506 1.21 -14.52 12.54
CA GLN A 506 1.99 -15.11 11.44
C GLN A 506 1.38 -16.48 11.10
N ASN A 507 1.69 -17.01 9.91
CA ASN A 507 1.23 -18.31 9.44
C ASN A 507 -0.29 -18.50 9.55
N LEU A 508 -1.05 -17.47 9.17
CA LEU A 508 -2.51 -17.48 9.26
C LEU A 508 -3.11 -18.45 8.25
N SER A 509 -4.16 -19.15 8.67
CA SER A 509 -5.07 -19.84 7.76
C SER A 509 -5.89 -18.84 6.93
N LEU A 510 -6.49 -19.31 5.82
CA LEU A 510 -7.34 -18.47 4.96
C LEU A 510 -8.53 -17.87 5.72
N GLU A 511 -9.12 -18.62 6.66
CA GLU A 511 -10.24 -18.16 7.49
C GLU A 511 -9.81 -17.10 8.50
N GLU A 512 -8.63 -17.22 9.11
CA GLU A 512 -8.10 -16.20 10.02
C GLU A 512 -7.76 -14.91 9.28
N TYR A 513 -7.14 -15.04 8.10
CA TYR A 513 -6.87 -13.92 7.21
C TYR A 513 -8.17 -13.18 6.83
N LYS A 514 -9.20 -13.93 6.41
CA LYS A 514 -10.51 -13.37 6.08
C LYS A 514 -11.15 -12.63 7.25
N LYS A 515 -11.05 -13.16 8.47
CA LYS A 515 -11.54 -12.47 9.68
C LYS A 515 -10.83 -11.14 9.91
N ILE A 516 -9.50 -11.11 9.81
CA ILE A 516 -8.71 -9.86 9.96
C ILE A 516 -9.09 -8.84 8.88
N VAL A 517 -9.10 -9.27 7.62
CA VAL A 517 -9.41 -8.38 6.50
C VAL A 517 -10.84 -7.86 6.56
N SER A 518 -11.80 -8.69 6.99
CA SER A 518 -13.18 -8.27 7.19
C SER A 518 -13.33 -7.26 8.33
N GLU A 519 -12.58 -7.45 9.41
CA GLU A 519 -12.55 -6.54 10.56
C GLU A 519 -12.02 -5.16 10.17
N ILE A 520 -10.95 -5.11 9.38
CA ILE A 520 -10.45 -3.86 8.77
C ILE A 520 -11.51 -3.28 7.82
N GLY A 521 -12.15 -4.13 7.01
CA GLY A 521 -13.16 -3.77 6.03
C GLY A 521 -14.36 -3.02 6.61
N LYS A 522 -14.76 -3.31 7.86
CA LYS A 522 -15.76 -2.54 8.60
C LYS A 522 -15.40 -1.05 8.66
N TYR A 523 -14.16 -0.71 9.01
CA TYR A 523 -13.70 0.68 9.09
C TYR A 523 -13.52 1.32 7.71
N VAL A 524 -13.13 0.52 6.70
CA VAL A 524 -13.11 0.98 5.31
C VAL A 524 -14.52 1.39 4.87
N PHE A 525 -15.53 0.58 5.18
CA PHE A 525 -16.92 0.89 4.84
C PHE A 525 -17.42 2.16 5.54
N ILE A 526 -17.15 2.31 6.85
CA ILE A 526 -17.47 3.54 7.60
C ILE A 526 -16.80 4.76 6.95
N THR A 527 -15.53 4.64 6.55
CA THR A 527 -14.80 5.72 5.89
C THR A 527 -15.41 6.09 4.54
N LYS A 528 -15.71 5.10 3.71
CA LYS A 528 -16.33 5.31 2.41
C LYS A 528 -17.68 6.01 2.56
N SER A 529 -18.52 5.53 3.48
CA SER A 529 -19.79 6.15 3.82
C SER A 529 -19.60 7.61 4.22
N PHE A 530 -18.71 7.87 5.17
CA PHE A 530 -18.44 9.22 5.69
C PHE A 530 -17.92 10.20 4.62
N ILE A 531 -16.95 9.77 3.81
CA ILE A 531 -16.32 10.62 2.79
C ILE A 531 -17.25 10.86 1.59
N SER A 532 -17.96 9.82 1.13
CA SER A 532 -18.91 9.94 0.02
C SER A 532 -20.23 10.60 0.42
N LYS A 533 -20.53 10.66 1.72
CA LYS A 533 -21.81 11.09 2.29
C LYS A 533 -23.00 10.25 1.81
N SER A 534 -22.76 8.99 1.47
CA SER A 534 -23.83 8.05 1.06
C SER A 534 -24.91 7.92 2.14
N TYR A 535 -24.53 7.97 3.42
CA TYR A 535 -25.42 7.97 4.58
C TYR A 535 -26.52 9.05 4.58
N GLU A 536 -26.38 10.13 3.80
CA GLU A 536 -27.43 11.15 3.72
C GLU A 536 -28.65 10.64 2.93
N ASN A 537 -28.45 9.75 1.95
CA ASN A 537 -29.47 9.39 0.95
C ASN A 537 -29.70 7.89 0.80
N ASP A 538 -28.69 7.05 0.99
CA ASP A 538 -28.78 5.61 0.85
C ASP A 538 -29.32 4.96 2.13
N THR A 539 -30.53 4.41 2.07
CA THR A 539 -31.19 3.75 3.21
C THR A 539 -30.48 2.48 3.67
N ASN A 540 -29.65 1.87 2.82
CA ASN A 540 -28.89 0.67 3.14
C ASN A 540 -27.51 0.99 3.75
N ASP A 541 -27.13 2.27 3.81
CA ASP A 541 -25.87 2.69 4.39
C ASP A 541 -25.87 2.47 5.92
N ILE A 542 -24.78 1.92 6.44
CA ILE A 542 -24.65 1.60 7.87
C ILE A 542 -24.77 2.81 8.78
N LEU A 543 -24.53 4.04 8.32
CA LEU A 543 -24.65 5.28 9.11
C LEU A 543 -26.02 5.97 8.89
N TYR A 544 -26.85 5.48 7.97
CA TYR A 544 -28.15 6.07 7.65
C TYR A 544 -29.08 6.26 8.87
N PRO A 545 -29.20 5.30 9.82
CA PRO A 545 -30.06 5.45 10.99
C PRO A 545 -29.68 6.62 11.91
N ILE A 546 -28.41 7.04 11.84
CA ILE A 546 -27.80 8.13 12.63
C ILE A 546 -27.35 9.31 11.75
N ARG A 547 -27.76 9.34 10.48
CA ARG A 547 -27.29 10.31 9.45
C ARG A 547 -27.38 11.76 9.89
N TYR A 548 -28.43 12.13 10.63
CA TYR A 548 -28.65 13.50 11.07
C TYR A 548 -27.52 13.95 11.99
N ASN A 549 -27.21 13.15 13.02
CA ASN A 549 -26.11 13.43 13.96
C ASN A 549 -24.75 13.33 13.28
N VAL A 550 -24.54 12.33 12.40
CA VAL A 550 -23.28 12.19 11.64
C VAL A 550 -23.03 13.43 10.78
N SER A 551 -24.04 13.91 10.06
CA SER A 551 -23.93 15.11 9.21
C SER A 551 -23.60 16.38 10.00
N ASN A 552 -23.95 16.43 11.29
CA ASN A 552 -23.66 17.58 12.14
C ASN A 552 -22.21 17.58 12.64
N ILE A 553 -21.55 16.43 12.76
CA ILE A 553 -20.15 16.33 13.16
C ILE A 553 -19.20 16.16 11.97
N SER A 554 -19.70 15.86 10.77
CA SER A 554 -18.88 15.46 9.61
C SER A 554 -17.98 16.57 9.03
N HIS A 555 -18.11 17.81 9.52
CA HIS A 555 -17.31 18.94 9.07
C HIS A 555 -15.87 18.94 9.61
N LYS A 556 -15.55 18.02 10.53
CA LYS A 556 -14.17 17.77 11.01
C LYS A 556 -13.73 16.36 10.64
N GLU A 557 -12.55 16.23 10.04
CA GLU A 557 -11.99 14.92 9.67
C GLU A 557 -11.83 13.99 10.89
N VAL A 558 -11.57 14.56 12.08
CA VAL A 558 -11.44 13.78 13.33
C VAL A 558 -12.74 13.08 13.74
N SER A 559 -13.88 13.47 13.17
CA SER A 559 -15.15 12.84 13.49
C SER A 559 -15.21 11.38 13.03
N ILE A 560 -14.34 10.97 12.11
CA ILE A 560 -14.23 9.55 11.75
C ILE A 560 -13.79 8.67 12.93
N PHE A 561 -12.95 9.20 13.83
CA PHE A 561 -12.51 8.49 15.04
C PHE A 561 -13.66 8.23 16.00
N ILE A 562 -14.55 9.21 16.13
CA ILE A 562 -15.80 9.09 16.88
C ILE A 562 -16.61 7.94 16.30
N LEU A 563 -16.81 7.91 14.98
CA LEU A 563 -17.57 6.84 14.34
C LEU A 563 -16.96 5.45 14.56
N TYR A 564 -15.64 5.30 14.45
CA TYR A 564 -14.97 4.02 14.71
C TYR A 564 -15.19 3.54 16.14
N TYR A 565 -14.95 4.42 17.12
CA TYR A 565 -15.07 4.08 18.54
C TYR A 565 -16.50 3.70 18.91
N PHE A 566 -17.49 4.50 18.53
CA PHE A 566 -18.86 4.27 18.96
C PHE A 566 -19.55 3.12 18.20
N ILE A 567 -19.15 2.84 16.96
CA ILE A 567 -19.60 1.62 16.28
C ILE A 567 -19.07 0.39 17.01
N ASP A 568 -17.81 0.38 17.41
CA ASP A 568 -17.28 -0.74 18.20
C ASP A 568 -17.90 -0.83 19.58
N LEU A 569 -18.26 0.30 20.19
CA LEU A 569 -18.93 0.33 21.48
C LEU A 569 -20.34 -0.27 21.43
N TYR A 570 -21.17 0.17 20.46
CA TYR A 570 -22.60 -0.16 20.43
C TYR A 570 -22.96 -1.30 19.49
N ALA A 571 -22.09 -1.66 18.55
CA ALA A 571 -22.32 -2.70 17.54
C ALA A 571 -21.25 -3.80 17.57
N LYS A 572 -20.56 -3.98 18.70
CA LYS A 572 -19.55 -5.03 18.90
C LYS A 572 -20.12 -6.39 18.51
N ASN A 573 -19.37 -7.17 17.72
CA ASN A 573 -19.74 -8.49 17.21
C ASN A 573 -20.98 -8.57 16.29
N ASN A 574 -21.59 -7.43 15.92
CA ASN A 574 -22.76 -7.39 15.02
C ASN A 574 -22.38 -7.00 13.57
N TRP A 575 -21.10 -7.11 13.21
CA TRP A 575 -20.62 -6.93 11.85
C TRP A 575 -20.92 -8.18 11.04
N ASP A 576 -21.87 -8.09 10.11
CA ASP A 576 -22.08 -9.12 9.10
C ASP A 576 -21.09 -8.88 7.96
N SER A 577 -20.03 -9.70 7.95
CA SER A 577 -19.00 -9.65 6.92
C SER A 577 -19.54 -9.89 5.50
N TYR A 578 -20.56 -10.74 5.36
CA TYR A 578 -21.07 -11.14 4.05
C TYR A 578 -21.92 -10.02 3.45
N ASN A 579 -22.87 -9.50 4.22
CA ASN A 579 -23.75 -8.41 3.77
C ASN A 579 -23.12 -7.01 3.93
N LYS A 580 -21.98 -6.92 4.62
CA LYS A 580 -21.31 -5.65 4.98
C LYS A 580 -22.24 -4.70 5.75
N THR A 581 -23.02 -5.26 6.67
CA THR A 581 -24.00 -4.51 7.47
C THR A 581 -23.68 -4.57 8.97
N LEU A 582 -24.21 -3.60 9.71
CA LEU A 582 -24.15 -3.55 11.17
C LEU A 582 -25.57 -3.46 11.72
N ASN A 583 -25.94 -4.40 12.59
CA ASN A 583 -27.20 -4.29 13.32
C ASN A 583 -26.97 -3.71 14.71
N TYR A 584 -27.40 -2.46 14.89
CA TYR A 584 -27.43 -1.77 16.18
C TYR A 584 -28.76 -1.04 16.40
N SER A 585 -29.83 -1.51 15.76
CA SER A 585 -31.17 -0.88 15.77
C SER A 585 -31.67 -0.53 17.18
N GLU A 586 -31.45 -1.42 18.15
CA GLU A 586 -31.81 -1.21 19.57
C GLU A 586 -30.99 -0.12 20.28
N LYS A 587 -29.81 0.24 19.74
CA LYS A 587 -28.87 1.20 20.31
C LYS A 587 -28.85 2.55 19.58
N VAL A 588 -29.66 2.72 18.53
CA VAL A 588 -29.68 3.94 17.69
C VAL A 588 -29.88 5.21 18.52
N ASN A 589 -30.78 5.18 19.51
CA ASN A 589 -31.04 6.36 20.35
C ASN A 589 -29.82 6.71 21.21
N LEU A 590 -29.17 5.73 21.85
CA LEU A 590 -27.94 5.94 22.61
C LEU A 590 -26.81 6.48 21.73
N MET A 591 -26.70 6.00 20.49
CA MET A 591 -25.73 6.52 19.52
C MET A 591 -26.03 7.97 19.15
N LYS A 592 -27.31 8.33 18.94
CA LYS A 592 -27.72 9.71 18.68
C LYS A 592 -27.38 10.62 19.85
N ASP A 593 -27.67 10.19 21.08
CA ASP A 593 -27.36 10.94 22.30
C ASP A 593 -25.85 11.14 22.45
N THR A 594 -25.08 10.08 22.21
CA THR A 594 -23.61 10.15 22.26
C THR A 594 -23.05 11.11 21.21
N LEU A 595 -23.51 11.03 19.96
CA LEU A 595 -23.05 11.93 18.90
C LEU A 595 -23.48 13.38 19.15
N PHE A 596 -24.63 13.59 19.79
CA PHE A 596 -25.09 14.92 20.18
C PHE A 596 -24.15 15.58 21.21
N GLU A 597 -23.58 14.79 22.13
CA GLU A 597 -22.57 15.27 23.09
C GLU A 597 -21.30 15.78 22.40
N PHE A 598 -20.82 15.08 21.37
CA PHE A 598 -19.72 15.58 20.55
C PHE A 598 -20.11 16.79 19.73
N GLU A 599 -21.30 16.78 19.13
CA GLU A 599 -21.78 17.91 18.34
C GLU A 599 -21.79 19.21 19.15
N ARG A 600 -22.45 19.22 20.32
CA ARG A 600 -22.54 20.44 21.14
C ARG A 600 -21.15 20.92 21.59
N TRP A 601 -20.24 20.00 21.91
CA TRP A 601 -18.85 20.33 22.26
C TRP A 601 -18.09 20.94 21.08
N LEU A 602 -18.12 20.30 19.92
CA LEU A 602 -17.47 20.78 18.70
C LEU A 602 -17.98 22.17 18.31
N ILE A 603 -19.31 22.35 18.28
CA ILE A 603 -19.93 23.60 17.87
C ILE A 603 -19.64 24.71 18.89
N ALA A 604 -19.73 24.42 20.19
CA ALA A 604 -19.42 25.41 21.21
C ALA A 604 -17.95 25.84 21.18
N LEU A 605 -17.00 24.89 21.10
CA LEU A 605 -15.58 25.18 20.98
C LEU A 605 -15.28 26.01 19.73
N LEU A 606 -15.79 25.60 18.57
CA LEU A 606 -15.52 26.29 17.31
C LEU A 606 -16.07 27.71 17.32
N GLN A 607 -17.26 27.94 17.89
CA GLN A 607 -17.84 29.28 17.97
C GLN A 607 -17.09 30.21 18.93
N VAL A 608 -16.66 29.69 20.09
CA VAL A 608 -16.02 30.49 21.15
C VAL A 608 -14.53 30.73 20.87
N TYR A 609 -13.80 29.68 20.48
CA TYR A 609 -12.34 29.70 20.36
C TYR A 609 -11.83 29.65 18.91
N GLY A 610 -12.69 29.38 17.92
CA GLY A 610 -12.33 29.36 16.50
C GLY A 610 -11.84 27.99 15.98
N THR A 611 -11.37 27.97 14.74
CA THR A 611 -11.18 26.73 13.95
C THR A 611 -9.80 26.08 14.03
N GLY A 612 -8.84 26.66 14.77
CA GLY A 612 -7.42 26.29 14.75
C GLY A 612 -6.97 25.19 15.73
N GLN A 613 -7.85 24.68 16.59
CA GLN A 613 -7.49 23.69 17.61
C GLN A 613 -7.51 22.25 17.05
N SER A 614 -6.48 21.46 17.36
CA SER A 614 -6.45 20.04 17.06
C SER A 614 -7.23 19.25 18.11
N LEU A 615 -8.25 18.51 17.65
CA LEU A 615 -9.16 17.76 18.53
C LEU A 615 -8.80 16.28 18.65
N THR A 616 -7.84 15.79 17.86
CA THR A 616 -7.48 14.37 17.84
C THR A 616 -7.02 13.87 19.20
N LYS A 617 -6.03 14.54 19.83
CA LYS A 617 -5.50 14.09 21.13
C LYS A 617 -6.55 14.11 22.24
N PRO A 618 -7.38 15.16 22.38
CA PRO A 618 -8.42 15.19 23.41
C PRO A 618 -9.50 14.13 23.20
N ILE A 619 -9.91 13.87 21.96
CA ILE A 619 -10.83 12.76 21.64
C ILE A 619 -10.22 11.41 22.03
N LEU A 620 -8.96 11.15 21.68
CA LEU A 620 -8.29 9.90 22.06
C LEU A 620 -8.11 9.75 23.58
N ARG A 621 -7.88 10.85 24.31
CA ARG A 621 -7.85 10.86 25.79
C ARG A 621 -9.22 10.48 26.37
N LEU A 622 -10.30 11.04 25.81
CA LEU A 622 -11.67 10.67 26.19
C LEU A 622 -11.93 9.18 25.95
N PHE A 623 -11.53 8.63 24.79
CA PHE A 623 -11.69 7.20 24.54
C PHE A 623 -10.90 6.33 25.49
N ARG A 624 -9.66 6.71 25.83
CA ARG A 624 -8.88 6.03 26.88
C ARG A 624 -9.58 6.09 28.23
N PHE A 625 -10.16 7.23 28.57
CA PHE A 625 -10.95 7.39 29.79
C PHE A 625 -12.16 6.46 29.77
N LEU A 626 -12.94 6.41 28.69
CA LEU A 626 -14.10 5.52 28.59
C LEU A 626 -13.70 4.03 28.62
N ASN A 627 -12.58 3.65 28.00
CA ASN A 627 -12.08 2.26 27.99
C ASN A 627 -11.60 1.76 29.35
N THR A 628 -11.50 2.62 30.37
CA THR A 628 -11.25 2.17 31.74
C THR A 628 -12.48 1.57 32.43
N PHE A 629 -13.67 1.77 31.85
CA PHE A 629 -14.92 1.19 32.32
C PHE A 629 -15.22 -0.11 31.55
N ASP A 630 -16.08 -0.96 32.12
CA ASP A 630 -16.58 -2.16 31.44
C ASP A 630 -17.59 -1.77 30.36
N ILE A 631 -17.06 -1.33 29.21
CA ILE A 631 -17.83 -0.84 28.08
C ILE A 631 -18.65 -1.94 27.37
N ASP A 632 -18.41 -3.21 27.70
CA ASP A 632 -19.21 -4.33 27.21
C ASP A 632 -20.50 -4.51 28.02
N ASN A 633 -20.58 -3.90 29.21
CA ASN A 633 -21.76 -3.94 30.05
C ASN A 633 -22.85 -2.98 29.53
N HIS A 634 -24.05 -3.51 29.30
CA HIS A 634 -25.20 -2.71 28.82
C HIS A 634 -25.54 -1.53 29.73
N SER A 635 -25.44 -1.69 31.06
CA SER A 635 -25.73 -0.61 32.01
C SER A 635 -24.68 0.50 31.97
N VAL A 636 -23.43 0.16 31.66
CA VAL A 636 -22.36 1.16 31.46
C VAL A 636 -22.59 1.89 30.14
N GLN A 637 -22.92 1.15 29.07
CA GLN A 637 -23.22 1.74 27.76
C GLN A 637 -24.36 2.77 27.81
N SER A 638 -25.40 2.55 28.61
CA SER A 638 -26.48 3.53 28.78
C SER A 638 -26.03 4.83 29.46
N GLU A 639 -24.96 4.77 30.27
CA GLU A 639 -24.40 5.95 30.96
C GLU A 639 -23.36 6.70 30.14
N ILE A 640 -22.86 6.13 29.04
CA ILE A 640 -21.77 6.73 28.25
C ILE A 640 -22.08 8.16 27.76
N PRO A 641 -23.28 8.50 27.24
CA PRO A 641 -23.61 9.88 26.90
C PRO A 641 -23.42 10.85 28.08
N ASN A 642 -23.88 10.44 29.27
CA ASN A 642 -23.74 11.20 30.51
C ASN A 642 -22.29 11.31 30.97
N MET A 643 -21.50 10.24 30.85
CA MET A 643 -20.08 10.25 31.17
C MET A 643 -19.28 11.19 30.26
N ILE A 644 -19.59 11.19 28.95
CA ILE A 644 -18.98 12.10 27.98
C ILE A 644 -19.34 13.54 28.34
N ARG A 645 -20.62 13.84 28.60
CA ARG A 645 -21.10 15.14 29.08
C ARG A 645 -20.26 15.64 30.26
N LYS A 646 -20.17 14.84 31.32
CA LYS A 646 -19.42 15.16 32.54
C LYS A 646 -17.94 15.40 32.26
N TRP A 647 -17.33 14.58 31.41
CA TRP A 647 -15.91 14.67 31.07
C TRP A 647 -15.59 15.93 30.27
N LEU A 648 -16.42 16.27 29.27
CA LEU A 648 -16.28 17.48 28.46
C LEU A 648 -16.50 18.75 29.28
N ASN A 649 -17.39 18.69 30.28
CA ASN A 649 -17.63 19.77 31.22
C ASN A 649 -16.56 19.89 32.32
N LEU A 650 -15.63 18.92 32.45
CA LEU A 650 -14.74 18.80 33.61
C LEU A 650 -15.51 18.96 34.93
N GLU A 651 -16.61 18.21 35.08
CA GLU A 651 -17.36 18.15 36.33
C GLU A 651 -16.51 17.55 37.47
N ALA A 652 -16.88 17.81 38.72
CA ALA A 652 -16.10 17.39 39.89
C ALA A 652 -15.75 15.89 39.83
N THR A 653 -14.57 15.51 40.34
CA THR A 653 -14.11 14.10 40.34
C THR A 653 -15.14 13.16 40.95
N ASP A 654 -15.90 13.63 41.93
CA ASP A 654 -16.90 12.86 42.66
C ASP A 654 -18.13 12.51 41.80
N ALA A 655 -18.33 13.21 40.67
CA ALA A 655 -19.37 12.91 39.69
C ALA A 655 -19.17 11.55 38.98
N PHE A 656 -17.97 10.97 39.13
CA PHE A 656 -17.60 9.64 38.69
C PHE A 656 -17.25 8.80 39.93
N ALA A 657 -18.25 8.09 40.47
CA ALA A 657 -18.16 7.40 41.76
C ALA A 657 -17.05 6.32 41.87
N PHE A 658 -16.43 5.91 40.75
CA PHE A 658 -15.47 4.79 40.68
C PHE A 658 -14.09 5.18 40.11
N LEU A 659 -13.66 6.46 40.22
CA LEU A 659 -12.39 6.90 39.64
C LEU A 659 -11.14 6.30 40.31
N ASN A 660 -10.33 5.57 39.54
CA ASN A 660 -8.96 5.19 39.86
C ASN A 660 -7.95 6.29 39.49
N ASN A 661 -6.67 6.12 39.89
CA ASN A 661 -5.62 7.12 39.66
C ASN A 661 -5.37 7.42 38.17
N ASP A 662 -5.49 6.43 37.29
CA ASP A 662 -5.32 6.63 35.84
C ASP A 662 -6.49 7.43 35.25
N GLN A 663 -7.72 7.15 35.68
CA GLN A 663 -8.91 7.91 35.26
C GLN A 663 -8.83 9.36 35.73
N ARG A 664 -8.36 9.61 36.96
CA ARG A 664 -8.13 10.98 37.47
C ARG A 664 -7.08 11.72 36.64
N ARG A 665 -5.96 11.06 36.32
CA ARG A 665 -4.92 11.66 35.47
C ARG A 665 -5.49 12.07 34.10
N LEU A 666 -6.21 11.16 33.42
CA LEU A 666 -6.79 11.43 32.11
C LEU A 666 -7.82 12.57 32.12
N LEU A 667 -8.59 12.70 33.21
CA LEU A 667 -9.52 13.82 33.40
C LEU A 667 -8.77 15.16 33.59
N LEU A 668 -7.74 15.19 34.44
CA LEU A 668 -6.95 16.40 34.73
C LEU A 668 -6.13 16.88 33.52
N GLU A 669 -5.72 15.96 32.64
CA GLU A 669 -5.02 16.29 31.39
C GLU A 669 -5.91 16.97 30.33
N ASN A 670 -7.23 17.06 30.55
CA ASN A 670 -8.18 17.64 29.60
C ASN A 670 -8.43 19.17 29.79
N ASN A 671 -7.57 19.86 30.56
CA ASN A 671 -7.77 21.27 30.92
C ASN A 671 -7.80 22.26 29.73
N GLU A 672 -7.27 21.90 28.56
CA GLU A 672 -7.15 22.84 27.43
C GLU A 672 -8.44 22.97 26.59
N LEU A 673 -9.33 21.97 26.56
CA LEU A 673 -10.49 21.92 25.65
C LEU A 673 -11.83 21.61 26.35
N LYS A 674 -12.05 22.20 27.53
CA LYS A 674 -13.33 22.12 28.24
C LYS A 674 -14.47 22.72 27.40
N MET A 675 -15.65 22.13 27.49
CA MET A 675 -16.88 22.72 26.94
C MET A 675 -17.07 24.13 27.52
N PRO A 676 -17.24 25.17 26.67
CA PRO A 676 -17.55 26.51 27.13
C PRO A 676 -18.76 26.49 28.06
N ASN A 677 -18.82 27.41 29.03
CA ASN A 677 -20.04 27.53 29.83
C ASN A 677 -21.16 28.17 28.98
N LYS A 678 -22.41 27.96 29.42
CA LYS A 678 -23.61 28.43 28.73
C LYS A 678 -23.56 29.93 28.42
N ASP A 679 -23.20 30.75 29.40
CA ASP A 679 -23.22 32.21 29.29
C ASP A 679 -22.15 32.70 28.31
N LEU A 680 -20.94 32.14 28.36
CA LEU A 680 -19.86 32.46 27.42
C LEU A 680 -20.25 32.08 25.98
N PHE A 681 -20.88 30.92 25.78
CA PHE A 681 -21.34 30.50 24.46
C PHE A 681 -22.44 31.43 23.94
N PHE A 682 -23.42 31.76 24.77
CA PHE A 682 -24.51 32.69 24.46
C PHE A 682 -23.98 34.10 24.10
N GLU A 683 -23.12 34.68 24.93
CA GLU A 683 -22.50 35.98 24.68
C GLU A 683 -21.66 35.98 23.39
N ASN A 684 -20.96 34.88 23.09
CA ASN A 684 -20.20 34.77 21.83
C ASN A 684 -21.12 34.73 20.60
N LEU A 685 -22.28 34.06 20.68
CA LEU A 685 -23.24 34.02 19.57
C LEU A 685 -23.87 35.39 19.29
N ILE A 686 -24.15 36.17 20.34
CA ILE A 686 -24.79 37.48 20.21
C ILE A 686 -23.79 38.54 19.76
N ASN A 687 -22.60 38.55 20.33
CA ASN A 687 -21.65 39.65 20.13
C ASN A 687 -20.73 39.43 18.93
N LYS A 688 -20.43 38.19 18.54
CA LYS A 688 -19.52 37.89 17.42
C LYS A 688 -20.28 37.38 16.20
N LYS A 689 -19.61 37.40 15.05
CA LYS A 689 -20.06 36.65 13.87
C LYS A 689 -19.98 35.15 14.14
N VAL A 690 -20.78 34.37 13.42
CA VAL A 690 -20.64 32.91 13.40
C VAL A 690 -19.31 32.56 12.74
N GLN A 691 -18.50 31.74 13.40
CA GLN A 691 -17.09 31.52 13.02
C GLN A 691 -16.92 30.82 11.66
N ASP A 692 -17.87 29.95 11.31
CA ASP A 692 -17.85 29.12 10.10
C ASP A 692 -19.28 28.84 9.63
N LYS A 693 -19.48 28.70 8.32
CA LYS A 693 -20.73 28.25 7.70
C LYS A 693 -21.21 26.89 8.23
N ASN A 694 -20.31 25.96 8.56
CA ASN A 694 -20.71 24.67 9.13
C ASN A 694 -21.32 24.83 10.52
N VAL A 695 -20.74 25.72 11.35
CA VAL A 695 -21.28 26.06 12.67
C VAL A 695 -22.69 26.66 12.52
N ALA A 696 -22.86 27.62 11.61
CA ALA A 696 -24.18 28.19 11.31
C ALA A 696 -25.17 27.10 10.86
N MET A 697 -24.74 26.23 9.94
CA MET A 697 -25.58 25.15 9.41
C MET A 697 -26.08 24.20 10.50
N VAL A 698 -25.19 23.74 11.38
CA VAL A 698 -25.57 22.80 12.45
C VAL A 698 -26.51 23.45 13.46
N ILE A 699 -26.22 24.69 13.87
CA ILE A 699 -27.09 25.45 14.79
C ILE A 699 -28.49 25.61 14.19
N LEU A 700 -28.58 26.02 12.91
CA LEU A 700 -29.88 26.23 12.25
C LEU A 700 -30.64 24.92 12.06
N LYS A 701 -29.97 23.82 11.71
CA LYS A 701 -30.62 22.48 11.65
C LYS A 701 -31.20 22.07 13.00
N ARG A 702 -30.50 22.34 14.10
CA ARG A 702 -30.96 22.03 15.45
C ARG A 702 -32.13 22.90 15.87
N LEU A 703 -32.08 24.20 15.53
CA LEU A 703 -33.18 25.13 15.77
C LEU A 703 -34.42 24.75 14.97
N GLU A 704 -34.29 24.44 13.67
CA GLU A 704 -35.40 23.92 12.87
C GLU A 704 -36.02 22.70 13.51
N SER A 705 -35.19 21.69 13.79
CA SER A 705 -35.66 20.43 14.39
C SER A 705 -36.40 20.67 15.70
N PHE A 706 -35.85 21.52 16.58
CA PHE A 706 -36.50 21.89 17.84
C PHE A 706 -37.88 22.53 17.64
N LEU A 707 -38.00 23.45 16.68
CA LEU A 707 -39.26 24.14 16.38
C LEU A 707 -40.35 23.20 15.83
N ILE A 708 -39.96 22.09 15.20
CA ILE A 708 -40.87 21.08 14.67
C ILE A 708 -40.89 19.79 15.51
N ASN A 709 -40.73 19.90 16.83
CA ASN A 709 -40.83 18.78 17.79
C ASN A 709 -39.79 17.66 17.56
N ASN A 710 -38.54 18.03 17.27
CA ASN A 710 -37.40 17.14 16.98
C ASN A 710 -37.54 16.32 15.69
N TRP A 711 -38.36 16.77 14.74
CA TRP A 711 -38.42 16.18 13.40
C TRP A 711 -37.27 16.71 12.53
N GLU A 712 -36.92 15.97 11.48
CA GLU A 712 -35.88 16.37 10.52
C GLU A 712 -36.53 16.80 9.20
N ILE A 713 -36.17 17.98 8.71
CA ILE A 713 -36.53 18.42 7.35
C ILE A 713 -35.52 17.84 6.36
N LYS A 714 -35.98 16.90 5.52
CA LYS A 714 -35.15 16.33 4.45
C LYS A 714 -35.14 17.27 3.24
N ARG A 715 -33.96 17.76 2.87
CA ARG A 715 -33.71 18.58 1.68
C ARG A 715 -32.80 17.84 0.72
N ASP A 716 -32.88 18.16 -0.57
CA ASP A 716 -31.97 17.58 -1.57
C ASP A 716 -30.54 18.04 -1.29
N LYS A 717 -30.41 19.31 -0.90
CA LYS A 717 -29.14 19.88 -0.44
C LYS A 717 -29.37 21.09 0.46
N ASN A 718 -28.93 20.98 1.71
CA ASN A 718 -28.94 22.11 2.63
C ASN A 718 -28.04 23.25 2.13
N SER A 719 -28.56 24.47 2.16
CA SER A 719 -27.87 25.70 1.75
C SER A 719 -28.08 26.78 2.80
N LEU A 720 -27.00 27.48 3.13
CA LEU A 720 -27.04 28.62 4.04
C LEU A 720 -27.39 29.86 3.22
N GLU A 721 -28.51 30.50 3.56
CA GLU A 721 -28.97 31.73 2.94
C GLU A 721 -28.79 32.93 3.88
N HIS A 722 -28.44 34.05 3.28
CA HIS A 722 -28.30 35.35 3.93
C HIS A 722 -29.57 36.18 3.66
N ILE A 723 -30.39 36.43 4.70
CA ILE A 723 -31.64 37.20 4.55
C ILE A 723 -31.31 38.58 3.95
N MET A 724 -30.46 39.34 4.65
CA MET A 724 -29.74 40.48 4.08
C MET A 724 -28.52 39.98 3.29
N PRO A 725 -28.46 40.20 1.96
CA PRO A 725 -27.46 39.57 1.10
C PRO A 725 -26.00 39.90 1.42
N ARG A 726 -25.09 39.02 0.99
CA ARG A 726 -23.63 39.25 1.02
C ARG A 726 -23.20 40.46 0.20
N THR A 727 -23.86 40.70 -0.92
CA THR A 727 -23.58 41.82 -1.81
C THR A 727 -24.79 42.72 -1.85
N ILE A 728 -24.75 43.81 -1.08
CA ILE A 728 -25.82 44.82 -1.09
C ILE A 728 -25.56 45.95 -2.12
N LYS A 729 -24.30 46.15 -2.53
CA LYS A 729 -23.95 47.10 -3.60
C LYS A 729 -24.60 46.66 -4.90
N LYS A 730 -25.26 47.60 -5.59
CA LYS A 730 -26.04 47.35 -6.83
C LYS A 730 -27.30 46.49 -6.63
N THR A 731 -27.86 46.50 -5.42
CA THR A 731 -29.16 45.91 -5.12
C THR A 731 -30.08 46.97 -4.52
N LYS A 732 -31.39 46.67 -4.45
CA LYS A 732 -32.38 47.56 -3.81
C LYS A 732 -32.20 47.70 -2.28
N TRP A 733 -31.33 46.90 -1.67
CA TRP A 733 -31.11 46.89 -0.22
C TRP A 733 -30.54 48.20 0.33
N ILE A 734 -29.70 48.92 -0.44
CA ILE A 734 -29.15 50.21 0.03
C ILE A 734 -30.26 51.26 0.15
N GLU A 735 -31.12 51.38 -0.87
CA GLU A 735 -32.25 52.31 -0.85
C GLU A 735 -33.26 51.91 0.24
N TYR A 736 -33.60 50.63 0.32
CA TYR A 736 -34.46 50.07 1.35
C TYR A 736 -33.98 50.37 2.78
N LEU A 737 -32.68 50.22 3.07
CA LEU A 737 -32.12 50.51 4.39
C LEU A 737 -32.02 52.00 4.68
N LYS A 738 -31.76 52.86 3.66
CA LYS A 738 -31.81 54.32 3.84
C LYS A 738 -33.21 54.78 4.27
N GLU A 739 -34.24 54.23 3.65
CA GLU A 739 -35.65 54.56 3.95
C GLU A 739 -36.09 54.05 5.32
N ASN A 740 -35.76 52.81 5.67
CA ASN A 740 -36.26 52.16 6.89
C ASN A 740 -35.43 52.43 8.16
N GLU A 741 -34.15 52.79 8.02
CA GLU A 741 -33.22 52.98 9.16
C GLU A 741 -32.69 54.42 9.29
N SER A 742 -32.99 55.32 8.34
CA SER A 742 -32.51 56.70 8.32
C SER A 742 -30.98 56.84 8.43
N LEU A 743 -30.23 55.93 7.78
CA LEU A 743 -28.76 55.87 7.81
C LEU A 743 -28.13 56.36 6.50
N THR A 744 -26.89 56.86 6.56
CA THR A 744 -26.12 57.14 5.34
C THR A 744 -25.63 55.85 4.69
N GLU A 745 -25.31 55.90 3.40
CA GLU A 745 -24.75 54.73 2.69
C GLU A 745 -23.45 54.22 3.32
N LYS A 746 -22.64 55.14 3.86
CA LYS A 746 -21.41 54.81 4.56
C LYS A 746 -21.70 54.01 5.84
N ASP A 747 -22.64 54.48 6.66
CA ASP A 747 -23.03 53.81 7.91
C ASP A 747 -23.65 52.43 7.63
N ILE A 748 -24.42 52.30 6.54
CA ILE A 748 -24.99 51.02 6.09
C ILE A 748 -23.88 50.03 5.76
N LEU A 749 -22.86 50.44 5.00
CA LEU A 749 -21.76 49.56 4.63
C LEU A 749 -20.92 49.13 5.84
N GLU A 750 -20.69 50.04 6.79
CA GLU A 750 -20.00 49.73 8.05
C GLU A 750 -20.80 48.74 8.89
N LYS A 751 -22.09 49.00 9.14
CA LYS A 751 -22.97 48.07 9.88
C LYS A 751 -23.13 46.74 9.15
N HIS A 752 -23.28 46.73 7.83
CA HIS A 752 -23.39 45.50 7.03
C HIS A 752 -22.22 44.56 7.29
N SER A 753 -20.99 45.08 7.33
CA SER A 753 -19.80 44.26 7.62
C SER A 753 -19.83 43.57 9.00
N VAL A 754 -20.48 44.19 9.99
CA VAL A 754 -20.61 43.69 11.36
C VAL A 754 -21.75 42.66 11.48
N TYR A 755 -22.87 42.91 10.80
CA TYR A 755 -24.09 42.11 10.92
C TYR A 755 -24.21 40.98 9.89
N LEU A 756 -23.43 41.02 8.81
CA LEU A 756 -23.54 40.08 7.69
C LEU A 756 -23.54 38.61 8.13
N ASP A 757 -22.60 38.23 8.99
CA ASP A 757 -22.41 36.86 9.44
C ASP A 757 -22.91 36.63 10.88
N LYS A 758 -23.87 37.43 11.35
CA LYS A 758 -24.60 37.18 12.60
C LYS A 758 -25.62 36.05 12.41
N LEU A 759 -25.89 35.29 13.47
CA LEU A 759 -26.81 34.14 13.42
C LEU A 759 -28.21 34.55 12.94
N GLY A 760 -28.70 35.72 13.38
CA GLY A 760 -30.01 36.25 13.00
C GLY A 760 -30.15 36.63 11.54
N ASN A 761 -29.06 36.77 10.79
CA ASN A 761 -29.11 37.02 9.34
C ASN A 761 -29.14 35.73 8.51
N TYR A 762 -29.00 34.56 9.14
CA TYR A 762 -28.97 33.29 8.44
C TYR A 762 -30.31 32.57 8.41
N MET A 763 -30.54 31.87 7.29
CA MET A 763 -31.59 30.88 7.08
C MET A 763 -30.98 29.61 6.50
N ILE A 764 -31.68 28.49 6.68
CA ILE A 764 -31.37 27.24 5.99
C ILE A 764 -32.49 26.96 4.98
N LEU A 765 -32.09 26.70 3.74
CA LEU A 765 -32.97 26.48 2.60
C LEU A 765 -32.45 25.31 1.75
N ASP A 766 -33.31 24.77 0.91
CA ASP A 766 -32.92 23.86 -0.17
C ASP A 766 -32.17 24.65 -1.26
N LYS A 767 -30.98 24.17 -1.62
CA LYS A 767 -30.10 24.86 -2.58
C LYS A 767 -30.79 25.08 -3.93
N SER A 768 -31.50 24.08 -4.43
CA SER A 768 -32.00 24.05 -5.80
C SER A 768 -33.43 24.57 -5.90
N LYS A 769 -34.27 24.26 -4.91
CA LYS A 769 -35.71 24.56 -4.95
C LYS A 769 -36.08 25.92 -4.35
N GLU A 770 -35.30 26.39 -3.39
CA GLU A 770 -35.61 27.57 -2.57
C GLU A 770 -34.56 28.66 -2.75
N ASN A 771 -33.29 28.38 -2.39
CA ASN A 771 -32.24 29.41 -2.35
C ASN A 771 -31.94 30.04 -3.73
N SER A 772 -31.98 29.22 -4.78
CA SER A 772 -31.81 29.67 -6.18
C SER A 772 -32.86 30.70 -6.62
N LYS A 773 -34.07 30.66 -6.05
CA LYS A 773 -35.18 31.56 -6.39
C LYS A 773 -35.11 32.90 -5.65
N ILE A 774 -34.57 32.89 -4.44
CA ILE A 774 -34.60 34.05 -3.54
C ILE A 774 -33.40 34.99 -3.76
N SER A 775 -32.21 34.45 -3.99
CA SER A 775 -30.98 35.18 -4.36
C SER A 775 -30.81 36.51 -3.59
N ASN A 776 -30.41 37.58 -4.28
CA ASN A 776 -30.27 38.93 -3.72
C ASN A 776 -31.55 39.77 -3.79
N ASN A 777 -32.74 39.14 -3.85
CA ASN A 777 -34.00 39.87 -3.88
C ASN A 777 -34.18 40.73 -2.61
N ASP A 778 -35.04 41.75 -2.69
CA ASP A 778 -35.41 42.55 -1.52
C ASP A 778 -36.17 41.73 -0.47
N PHE A 779 -36.21 42.24 0.76
CA PHE A 779 -36.81 41.54 1.89
C PHE A 779 -38.27 41.15 1.66
N GLU A 780 -39.06 42.00 1.02
CA GLU A 780 -40.48 41.77 0.75
C GLU A 780 -40.68 40.54 -0.14
N GLU A 781 -39.91 40.43 -1.22
CA GLU A 781 -39.92 39.24 -2.07
C GLU A 781 -39.42 37.99 -1.33
N LYS A 782 -38.38 38.13 -0.48
CA LYS A 782 -37.91 37.00 0.34
C LYS A 782 -38.98 36.53 1.32
N ARG A 783 -39.65 37.46 2.01
CA ARG A 783 -40.72 37.17 2.99
C ARG A 783 -41.88 36.42 2.36
N LYS A 784 -42.34 36.82 1.17
CA LYS A 784 -43.40 36.10 0.44
C LYS A 784 -43.05 34.64 0.21
N GLN A 785 -41.79 34.35 -0.14
CA GLN A 785 -41.34 32.97 -0.32
C GLN A 785 -41.25 32.20 0.99
N TYR A 786 -40.75 32.81 2.07
CA TYR A 786 -40.71 32.16 3.38
C TYR A 786 -42.08 31.75 3.90
N ILE A 787 -43.09 32.60 3.69
CA ILE A 787 -44.50 32.30 4.01
C ILE A 787 -45.00 31.13 3.16
N LEU A 788 -44.73 31.16 1.85
CA LEU A 788 -45.14 30.11 0.92
C LEU A 788 -44.56 28.74 1.29
N TRP A 789 -43.33 28.70 1.78
CA TRP A 789 -42.64 27.47 2.16
C TRP A 789 -42.93 27.02 3.60
N SER A 790 -43.67 27.82 4.39
CA SER A 790 -43.91 27.57 5.82
C SER A 790 -42.60 27.25 6.58
N ASN A 791 -41.57 28.07 6.37
CA ASN A 791 -40.26 27.80 6.94
C ASN A 791 -40.29 28.01 8.48
N PRO A 792 -39.93 27.01 9.31
CA PRO A 792 -40.02 27.14 10.77
C PRO A 792 -39.18 28.27 11.36
N LEU A 793 -38.02 28.57 10.78
CA LEU A 793 -37.15 29.66 11.23
C LEU A 793 -37.65 31.04 10.85
N ALA A 794 -38.59 31.13 9.90
CA ALA A 794 -39.27 32.37 9.55
C ALA A 794 -40.50 32.61 10.43
N GLU A 795 -41.15 31.54 10.90
CA GLU A 795 -42.25 31.60 11.85
C GLU A 795 -41.80 31.85 13.30
N LEU A 796 -40.51 31.60 13.60
CA LEU A 796 -39.91 31.84 14.91
C LEU A 796 -40.11 33.28 15.39
N ILE A 797 -40.71 33.39 16.57
CA ILE A 797 -40.91 34.67 17.26
C ILE A 797 -39.59 35.11 17.89
N PHE A 798 -39.08 36.28 17.49
CA PHE A 798 -37.87 36.86 18.06
C PHE A 798 -38.12 38.12 18.92
N ASP A 799 -39.31 38.70 18.85
CA ASP A 799 -39.81 39.70 19.81
C ASP A 799 -41.10 39.14 20.43
N TYR A 800 -41.05 38.75 21.69
CA TYR A 800 -42.21 38.18 22.39
C TYR A 800 -43.27 39.23 22.76
N ASN A 801 -42.87 40.49 22.95
CA ASN A 801 -43.80 41.55 23.34
C ASN A 801 -44.72 41.91 22.18
N GLU A 802 -44.14 42.03 20.98
CA GLU A 802 -44.87 42.38 19.76
C GLU A 802 -45.23 41.15 18.91
N LYS A 803 -44.81 39.95 19.33
CA LYS A 803 -44.96 38.68 18.59
C LYS A 803 -44.40 38.76 17.16
N LYS A 804 -43.28 39.46 16.97
CA LYS A 804 -42.63 39.61 15.66
C LYS A 804 -41.94 38.33 15.21
N ASN A 805 -42.09 38.01 13.94
CA ASN A 805 -41.34 37.01 13.21
C ASN A 805 -41.07 37.48 11.77
N LEU A 806 -40.32 36.72 10.97
CA LEU A 806 -40.00 37.16 9.61
C LEU A 806 -41.24 37.28 8.71
N ASN A 807 -42.31 36.55 9.02
CA ASN A 807 -43.54 36.54 8.22
C ASN A 807 -44.42 37.79 8.45
N ASN A 808 -44.32 38.45 9.60
CA ASN A 808 -45.22 39.55 9.99
C ASN A 808 -44.55 40.92 10.17
N ILE A 809 -43.21 41.00 10.15
CA ILE A 809 -42.50 42.28 10.17
C ILE A 809 -42.56 42.97 8.80
N ASN A 810 -42.72 44.29 8.82
CA ASN A 810 -42.72 45.14 7.63
C ASN A 810 -41.32 45.60 7.21
N LYS A 811 -40.35 45.53 8.14
CA LYS A 811 -38.95 45.86 7.87
C LYS A 811 -38.00 44.79 8.40
N PHE A 812 -36.84 44.65 7.77
CA PHE A 812 -35.75 43.80 8.23
C PHE A 812 -34.41 44.49 8.03
N GLY A 813 -33.88 45.05 9.10
CA GLY A 813 -32.63 45.80 9.14
C GLY A 813 -31.68 45.27 10.21
N PHE A 814 -30.88 46.15 10.79
CA PHE A 814 -29.82 45.75 11.72
C PHE A 814 -30.37 45.36 13.09
N ASP A 815 -31.41 46.05 13.54
CA ASP A 815 -32.07 45.77 14.83
C ASP A 815 -32.78 44.42 14.79
N GLU A 816 -33.53 44.11 13.72
CA GLU A 816 -34.19 42.80 13.58
C GLU A 816 -33.17 41.64 13.46
N ILE A 817 -32.03 41.86 12.80
CA ILE A 817 -30.94 40.86 12.79
C ILE A 817 -30.43 40.63 14.22
N GLN A 818 -30.28 41.66 15.03
CA GLN A 818 -29.79 41.55 16.40
C GLN A 818 -30.82 40.85 17.31
N GLU A 819 -32.09 41.28 17.28
CA GLU A 819 -33.18 40.65 18.04
C GLU A 819 -33.31 39.17 17.70
N ARG A 820 -33.31 38.84 16.40
CA ARG A 820 -33.33 37.45 15.94
C ARG A 820 -32.08 36.68 16.37
N THR A 821 -30.91 37.31 16.35
CA THR A 821 -29.67 36.69 16.85
C THR A 821 -29.82 36.31 18.32
N VAL A 822 -30.33 37.22 19.16
CA VAL A 822 -30.55 36.99 20.60
C VAL A 822 -31.56 35.86 20.83
N ALA A 823 -32.69 35.88 20.12
CA ALA A 823 -33.72 34.85 20.25
C ALA A 823 -33.21 33.45 19.86
N LEU A 824 -32.53 33.33 18.72
CA LEU A 824 -31.95 32.06 18.27
C LEU A 824 -30.84 31.59 19.21
N ALA A 825 -29.97 32.50 19.67
CA ALA A 825 -28.89 32.21 20.61
C ALA A 825 -29.45 31.69 21.95
N LYS A 826 -30.57 32.24 22.42
CA LYS A 826 -31.22 31.81 23.65
C LYS A 826 -31.76 30.39 23.55
N ILE A 827 -32.46 30.07 22.46
CA ILE A 827 -33.03 28.74 22.25
C ILE A 827 -31.91 27.69 22.16
N ILE A 828 -30.87 27.95 21.35
CA ILE A 828 -29.77 26.98 21.18
C ILE A 828 -28.98 26.80 22.49
N SER A 829 -28.75 27.85 23.27
CA SER A 829 -28.00 27.75 24.53
C SER A 829 -28.84 27.14 25.66
N GLU A 830 -30.06 27.61 25.89
CA GLU A 830 -30.86 27.22 27.06
C GLU A 830 -31.67 25.95 26.84
N ASN A 831 -32.23 25.74 25.63
CA ASN A 831 -33.21 24.68 25.40
C ASN A 831 -32.62 23.47 24.66
N ILE A 832 -31.48 23.63 23.99
CA ILE A 832 -30.88 22.57 23.16
C ILE A 832 -29.54 22.10 23.74
N TYR A 833 -28.49 22.94 23.77
CA TYR A 833 -27.14 22.48 24.11
C TYR A 833 -26.84 22.35 25.60
N TYR A 834 -27.43 23.20 26.45
CA TYR A 834 -27.21 23.18 27.91
C TYR A 834 -28.48 22.85 28.70
N LYS A 835 -29.43 22.16 28.04
CA LYS A 835 -30.56 21.50 28.70
C LYS A 835 -30.08 20.28 29.49
#